data_AF-A0A0Q4RI73-F1
#
_entry.id   AF-A0A0Q4RI73-F1
#
_cell.length_a   1.000
_cell.length_b   1.000
_cell.length_c   1.000
_cell.angle_alpha   90.00
_cell.angle_beta   90.00
_cell.angle_gamma   90.00
#
_symmetry.space_group_name_H-M   'P 1'
#
loop_
_entity.id
_entity.type
_entity.pdbx_description
1 polymer ?
#
loop_
_entity_poly.entity_id
_entity_poly.type
_entity_poly.pdbx_seq_one_letter_code
_entity_poly.pdbx_strand_id
1 'polypeptide(L)'
;MSVDQRPQADEVADADSHSPQAHWRTVVHAITAWEIWTHPLARVAAVVFSALLMGLVISVPLDLQGQVLFSLGSFGAALLLSKTPGRLSTLAMIVLSISASSRYIFWRFTDTIGFTNWVDAAFGYGLVLAELYAFAVLLIGYLQTAWPLQRRPVPMPADVSTWPSVDVFIPSYNEPLEVVRQTVFSAMSLDWPQDRLHVYVLDDGRRPDFREFCEELGVGYIIRDNNHHAKAGNINAALKVTSSEYIAIFDCDHIPTRSFLQVCMGWFFKDTNLVMLQTPHVFFSPDPFERNLDTFHRMPNEGELFYGIVQDGNDLWNASFFCGSCAIIRRKELLEVGGIAVETVTEDAHTALKLARLGYNTAYLEVPQAAGLATESLSGHVGQRIRWARGMAQIARTDNPLFGKGLKFGQRLCYLNAMLHFFYGLPRLVFLTAPLAYLFFDAHVFQATALMITAYALPHLAHASVTNSRIQGRFRHSFWNEVYESVLAWYIMRPVIVAFINPKLGKFNVTAKGGVIEKAYFDWTIARPYVVLLLVNLVGIAVGIWKLFSADGDETTTLVINMVWTVYNIILLGASVAVASETRQIRGTPRVAAALPAVIRFENGRTLVCKTEDFSQHGLGLTVPPESDIPMGSKLSVSLFRSDEEGVFPAVVTFNGKGRLGVKFDNLTLPQQAELASLTFARADAWIATWGTGQRDKPLRSLGSVITIGLRGMGQLASTAVKSLKPR
;
A
#
# COMPACT_ATOMS: atom_id res chain seq x y z
N MET A 1 2.31 30.45 -13.28
CA MET A 1 3.64 30.11 -13.84
C MET A 1 3.81 28.60 -13.74
N SER A 2 4.28 27.97 -14.81
CA SER A 2 4.22 26.53 -15.13
C SER A 2 4.52 25.57 -13.98
N VAL A 3 3.53 24.77 -13.57
CA VAL A 3 3.72 23.55 -12.78
C VAL A 3 3.51 22.37 -13.73
N ASP A 4 4.47 22.20 -14.62
CA ASP A 4 4.63 20.98 -15.40
C ASP A 4 6.07 20.51 -15.21
N GLN A 5 6.31 19.88 -14.05
CA GLN A 5 7.61 19.30 -13.70
C GLN A 5 7.46 17.84 -13.25
N ARG A 6 6.69 17.06 -14.01
CA ARG A 6 6.96 15.63 -14.08
C ARG A 6 7.34 15.32 -15.51
N PRO A 7 8.63 15.13 -15.82
CA PRO A 7 8.97 14.56 -17.10
C PRO A 7 8.29 13.20 -17.22
N GLN A 8 7.49 13.02 -18.26
CA GLN A 8 7.17 11.67 -18.70
C GLN A 8 8.51 10.96 -18.91
N ALA A 9 8.63 9.74 -18.41
CA ALA A 9 9.76 8.87 -18.82
C ALA A 9 9.79 8.66 -20.34
N ASP A 10 8.70 9.00 -21.04
CA ASP A 10 8.60 9.01 -22.49
C ASP A 10 8.96 10.38 -23.13
N GLU A 11 8.63 11.54 -22.54
CA GLU A 11 9.01 12.87 -23.08
C GLU A 11 10.49 13.22 -22.87
N VAL A 12 11.12 12.77 -21.78
CA VAL A 12 12.60 12.93 -21.64
C VAL A 12 13.36 11.99 -22.58
N ALA A 13 12.70 10.94 -23.08
CA ALA A 13 13.27 10.06 -24.08
C ALA A 13 13.04 10.55 -25.53
N ASP A 14 12.23 11.59 -25.74
CA ASP A 14 12.02 12.22 -27.07
C ASP A 14 13.11 13.23 -27.46
N ALA A 15 14.04 13.55 -26.54
CA ALA A 15 15.08 14.55 -26.79
C ALA A 15 16.29 14.03 -27.59
N ASP A 16 16.44 12.71 -27.79
CA ASP A 16 17.64 12.14 -28.42
C ASP A 16 17.31 11.03 -29.44
N SER A 17 16.87 11.47 -30.63
CA SER A 17 16.44 10.64 -31.76
C SER A 17 17.52 9.73 -32.37
N HIS A 18 18.79 9.91 -31.96
CA HIS A 18 19.93 9.12 -32.42
C HIS A 18 20.39 8.04 -31.43
N SER A 19 19.74 7.91 -30.27
CA SER A 19 20.07 6.84 -29.34
C SER A 19 19.68 5.46 -29.94
N PRO A 20 20.43 4.37 -29.63
CA PRO A 20 20.01 3.00 -29.98
C PRO A 20 18.59 2.65 -29.50
N GLN A 21 18.11 3.38 -28.50
CA GLN A 21 16.78 3.26 -27.90
C GLN A 21 15.69 3.85 -28.79
N ALA A 22 15.95 5.01 -29.41
CA ALA A 22 15.06 5.60 -30.41
C ALA A 22 14.91 4.66 -31.63
N HIS A 23 16.01 4.03 -32.06
CA HIS A 23 15.97 3.06 -33.15
C HIS A 23 15.13 1.82 -32.82
N TRP A 24 15.30 1.22 -31.63
CA TRP A 24 14.48 0.08 -31.19
C TRP A 24 12.99 0.43 -31.11
N ARG A 25 12.65 1.62 -30.61
CA ARG A 25 11.26 2.10 -30.57
C ARG A 25 10.68 2.24 -31.98
N THR A 26 11.42 2.81 -32.92
CA THR A 26 10.98 2.93 -34.32
C THR A 26 10.72 1.57 -34.96
N VAL A 27 11.58 0.58 -34.71
CA VAL A 27 11.39 -0.79 -35.20
C VAL A 27 10.12 -1.41 -34.61
N VAL A 28 9.90 -1.31 -33.30
CA VAL A 28 8.69 -1.89 -32.68
C VAL A 28 7.42 -1.14 -33.11
N HIS A 29 7.46 0.18 -33.24
CA HIS A 29 6.34 0.95 -33.78
C HIS A 29 6.04 0.55 -35.23
N ALA A 30 7.06 0.38 -36.06
CA ALA A 30 6.88 -0.09 -37.43
C ALA A 30 6.20 -1.46 -37.46
N ILE A 31 6.63 -2.41 -36.62
CA ILE A 31 6.04 -3.77 -36.57
C ILE A 31 4.61 -3.74 -36.03
N THR A 32 4.36 -3.02 -34.94
CA THR A 32 3.03 -2.97 -34.30
C THR A 32 2.00 -2.18 -35.12
N ALA A 33 2.46 -1.30 -36.01
CA ALA A 33 1.60 -0.56 -36.94
C ALA A 33 1.23 -1.33 -38.22
N TRP A 34 1.72 -2.57 -38.41
CA TRP A 34 1.36 -3.35 -39.60
C TRP A 34 -0.14 -3.60 -39.69
N GLU A 35 -0.72 -3.40 -40.88
CA GLU A 35 -2.16 -3.58 -41.13
C GLU A 35 -2.64 -4.99 -40.80
N ILE A 36 -1.75 -6.00 -40.85
CA ILE A 36 -2.07 -7.39 -40.50
C ILE A 36 -2.65 -7.52 -39.08
N TRP A 37 -2.25 -6.65 -38.14
CA TRP A 37 -2.76 -6.68 -36.76
C TRP A 37 -4.20 -6.19 -36.63
N THR A 38 -4.74 -5.51 -37.64
CA THR A 38 -6.16 -5.14 -37.66
C THR A 38 -7.06 -6.37 -37.83
N HIS A 39 -6.59 -7.39 -38.57
CA HIS A 39 -7.33 -8.63 -38.79
C HIS A 39 -7.42 -9.48 -37.51
N PRO A 40 -8.64 -9.83 -37.05
CA PRO A 40 -8.82 -10.61 -35.82
C PRO A 40 -8.22 -12.02 -35.93
N LEU A 41 -8.32 -12.65 -37.11
CA LEU A 41 -7.75 -13.98 -37.35
C LEU A 41 -6.22 -14.00 -37.24
N ALA A 42 -5.55 -12.97 -37.76
CA ALA A 42 -4.09 -12.86 -37.66
C ALA A 42 -3.64 -12.70 -36.20
N ARG A 43 -4.35 -11.87 -35.42
CA ARG A 43 -4.10 -11.74 -33.97
C ARG A 43 -4.30 -13.07 -33.23
N VAL A 44 -5.40 -13.77 -33.49
CA VAL A 44 -5.66 -15.08 -32.87
C VAL A 44 -4.59 -16.09 -33.27
N ALA A 45 -4.22 -16.18 -34.54
CA ALA A 45 -3.16 -17.07 -35.02
C ALA A 45 -1.81 -16.77 -34.36
N ALA A 46 -1.43 -15.49 -34.23
CA ALA A 46 -0.21 -15.07 -33.56
C ALA A 46 -0.21 -15.43 -32.06
N VAL A 47 -1.35 -15.25 -31.37
CA VAL A 47 -1.50 -15.64 -29.96
C VAL A 47 -1.37 -17.16 -29.81
N VAL A 48 -2.05 -17.94 -30.65
CA VAL A 48 -1.99 -19.41 -30.61
C VAL A 48 -0.57 -19.89 -30.92
N PHE A 49 0.07 -19.37 -31.94
CA PHE A 49 1.45 -19.72 -32.29
C PHE A 49 2.43 -19.37 -31.15
N SER A 50 2.30 -18.19 -30.57
CA SER A 50 3.12 -17.77 -29.41
C SER A 50 2.88 -18.67 -28.20
N ALA A 51 1.63 -19.08 -27.96
CA ALA A 51 1.29 -20.01 -26.88
C ALA A 51 1.90 -21.41 -27.10
N LEU A 52 1.93 -21.90 -28.35
CA LEU A 52 2.58 -23.17 -28.70
C LEU A 52 4.10 -23.10 -28.51
N LEU A 53 4.74 -22.01 -28.96
CA LEU A 53 6.17 -21.79 -28.72
C LEU A 53 6.49 -21.69 -27.23
N MET A 54 5.66 -20.99 -26.46
CA MET A 54 5.79 -20.90 -25.01
C MET A 54 5.65 -22.28 -24.36
N GLY A 55 4.67 -23.07 -24.78
CA GLY A 55 4.48 -24.45 -24.33
C GLY A 55 5.71 -25.33 -24.61
N LEU A 56 6.35 -25.17 -25.78
CA LEU A 56 7.60 -25.84 -26.10
C LEU A 56 8.73 -25.42 -25.16
N VAL A 57 8.94 -24.11 -24.97
CA VAL A 57 9.98 -23.58 -24.05
C VAL A 57 9.79 -24.08 -22.61
N ILE A 58 8.54 -24.21 -22.17
CA ILE A 58 8.20 -24.69 -20.82
C ILE A 58 8.45 -26.20 -20.68
N SER A 59 8.06 -27.00 -21.69
CA SER A 59 7.99 -28.46 -21.55
C SER A 59 9.21 -29.24 -22.00
N VAL A 60 10.11 -28.64 -22.79
CA VAL A 60 11.32 -29.34 -23.27
C VAL A 60 12.22 -29.73 -22.08
N PRO A 61 12.48 -31.02 -21.85
CA PRO A 61 13.39 -31.44 -20.80
C PRO A 61 14.82 -31.03 -21.17
N LEU A 62 15.53 -30.44 -20.23
CA LEU A 62 16.94 -30.08 -20.39
C LEU A 62 17.74 -30.80 -19.30
N ASP A 63 18.92 -31.27 -19.68
CA ASP A 63 19.92 -31.70 -18.70
C ASP A 63 20.41 -30.50 -17.89
N LEU A 64 21.21 -30.76 -16.84
CA LEU A 64 21.67 -29.71 -15.93
C LEU A 64 22.42 -28.60 -16.67
N GLN A 65 23.30 -28.95 -17.61
CA GLN A 65 24.09 -27.97 -18.37
C GLN A 65 23.20 -27.13 -19.28
N GLY A 66 22.29 -27.75 -20.03
CA GLY A 66 21.34 -27.07 -20.89
C GLY A 66 20.43 -26.13 -20.11
N GLN A 67 19.91 -26.56 -18.97
CA GLN A 67 19.06 -25.74 -18.10
C GLN A 67 19.82 -24.53 -17.53
N VAL A 68 21.07 -24.72 -17.09
CA VAL A 68 21.91 -23.61 -16.59
C VAL A 68 22.19 -22.60 -17.71
N LEU A 69 22.55 -23.06 -18.92
CA LEU A 69 22.79 -22.19 -20.07
C LEU A 69 21.54 -21.40 -20.46
N PHE A 70 20.38 -22.07 -20.54
CA PHE A 70 19.09 -21.42 -20.80
C PHE A 70 18.78 -20.35 -19.75
N SER A 71 19.01 -20.67 -18.48
CA SER A 71 18.76 -19.78 -17.36
C SER A 71 19.65 -18.54 -17.38
N LEU A 72 20.96 -18.71 -17.62
CA LEU A 72 21.90 -17.61 -17.73
C LEU A 72 21.61 -16.73 -18.95
N GLY A 73 21.31 -17.34 -20.10
CA GLY A 73 20.97 -16.60 -21.33
C GLY A 73 19.68 -15.80 -21.18
N SER A 74 18.60 -16.43 -20.70
CA SER A 74 17.30 -15.76 -20.50
C SER A 74 17.38 -14.67 -19.43
N PHE A 75 18.09 -14.90 -18.33
CA PHE A 75 18.28 -13.90 -17.28
C PHE A 75 19.17 -12.75 -17.75
N GLY A 76 20.23 -13.03 -18.52
CA GLY A 76 21.03 -12.01 -19.18
C GLY A 76 20.18 -11.11 -20.08
N ALA A 77 19.26 -11.68 -20.86
CA ALA A 77 18.30 -10.91 -21.64
C ALA A 77 17.38 -10.05 -20.77
N ALA A 78 16.85 -10.59 -19.66
CA ALA A 78 16.04 -9.82 -18.71
C ALA A 78 16.82 -8.65 -18.08
N LEU A 79 18.10 -8.84 -17.74
CA LEU A 79 18.95 -7.76 -17.23
C LEU A 79 19.20 -6.66 -18.27
N LEU A 80 19.39 -7.02 -19.54
CA LEU A 80 19.51 -6.04 -20.64
C LEU A 80 18.20 -5.26 -20.79
N LEU A 81 17.06 -5.95 -20.88
CA LEU A 81 15.73 -5.33 -20.97
C LEU A 81 15.40 -4.46 -19.75
N SER A 82 15.87 -4.83 -18.56
CA SER A 82 15.68 -4.06 -17.33
C SER A 82 16.27 -2.66 -17.39
N LYS A 83 17.32 -2.47 -18.22
CA LYS A 83 17.98 -1.19 -18.43
C LYS A 83 17.38 -0.39 -19.58
N THR A 84 16.64 -1.04 -20.47
CA THR A 84 15.97 -0.39 -21.61
C THR A 84 14.71 0.33 -21.12
N PRO A 85 14.50 1.64 -21.38
CA PRO A 85 13.28 2.32 -21.01
C PRO A 85 12.08 1.83 -21.85
N GLY A 86 10.86 2.22 -21.44
CA GLY A 86 9.62 1.93 -22.18
C GLY A 86 8.82 0.72 -21.65
N ARG A 87 7.51 0.76 -21.93
CA ARG A 87 6.52 -0.21 -21.45
C ARG A 87 6.66 -1.59 -22.11
N LEU A 88 7.04 -1.64 -23.38
CA LEU A 88 7.25 -2.88 -24.13
C LEU A 88 8.39 -3.73 -23.55
N SER A 89 9.48 -3.10 -23.11
CA SER A 89 10.58 -3.78 -22.41
C SER A 89 10.09 -4.41 -21.11
N THR A 90 9.20 -3.73 -20.38
CA THR A 90 8.56 -4.28 -19.16
C THR A 90 7.68 -5.48 -19.50
N LEU A 91 6.85 -5.41 -20.56
CA LEU A 91 6.04 -6.55 -21.00
C LEU A 91 6.91 -7.74 -21.43
N ALA A 92 8.01 -7.51 -22.14
CA ALA A 92 8.94 -8.57 -22.52
C ALA A 92 9.57 -9.25 -21.29
N MET A 93 9.92 -8.47 -20.26
CA MET A 93 10.40 -9.03 -18.99
C MET A 93 9.32 -9.83 -18.26
N ILE A 94 8.06 -9.35 -18.26
CA ILE A 94 6.92 -10.13 -17.74
C ILE A 94 6.82 -11.47 -18.46
N VAL A 95 6.90 -11.48 -19.79
CA VAL A 95 6.84 -12.73 -20.58
C VAL A 95 8.00 -13.65 -20.20
N LEU A 96 9.24 -13.17 -20.14
CA LEU A 96 10.40 -13.97 -19.72
C LEU A 96 10.23 -14.54 -18.31
N SER A 97 9.72 -13.73 -17.38
CA SER A 97 9.45 -14.16 -16.01
C SER A 97 8.36 -15.23 -15.97
N ILE A 98 7.27 -15.06 -16.71
CA ILE A 98 6.22 -16.07 -16.83
C ILE A 98 6.78 -17.36 -17.44
N SER A 99 7.63 -17.28 -18.47
CA SER A 99 8.29 -18.45 -19.07
C SER A 99 9.13 -19.22 -18.05
N ALA A 100 10.03 -18.52 -17.35
CA ALA A 100 10.91 -19.14 -16.35
C ALA A 100 10.10 -19.74 -15.19
N SER A 101 9.07 -19.03 -14.72
CA SER A 101 8.18 -19.49 -13.64
C SER A 101 7.35 -20.69 -14.05
N SER A 102 6.78 -20.68 -15.25
CA SER A 102 5.97 -21.79 -15.76
C SER A 102 6.84 -23.02 -16.03
N ARG A 103 8.08 -22.84 -16.51
CA ARG A 103 9.07 -23.91 -16.65
C ARG A 103 9.45 -24.52 -15.30
N TYR A 104 9.68 -23.70 -14.27
CA TYR A 104 9.90 -24.17 -12.91
C TYR A 104 8.73 -24.99 -12.39
N ILE A 105 7.50 -24.49 -12.51
CA ILE A 105 6.30 -25.19 -12.06
C ILE A 105 6.07 -26.48 -12.86
N PHE A 106 6.26 -26.45 -14.18
CA PHE A 106 6.16 -27.66 -15.01
C PHE A 106 7.14 -28.74 -14.52
N TRP A 107 8.42 -28.39 -14.37
CA TRP A 107 9.46 -29.27 -13.82
C TRP A 107 9.11 -29.76 -12.41
N ARG A 108 8.58 -28.89 -11.55
CA ARG A 108 8.10 -29.26 -10.21
C ARG A 108 7.07 -30.37 -10.31
N PHE A 109 6.10 -30.30 -11.23
CA PHE A 109 5.06 -31.32 -11.38
C PHE A 109 5.54 -32.62 -12.02
N THR A 110 6.42 -32.56 -13.01
CA THR A 110 6.82 -33.76 -13.76
C THR A 110 7.92 -34.55 -13.08
N ASP A 111 8.89 -33.86 -12.48
CA ASP A 111 10.17 -34.50 -12.13
C ASP A 111 10.38 -34.62 -10.61
N THR A 112 9.56 -33.96 -9.78
CA THR A 112 9.86 -33.81 -8.34
C THR A 112 8.82 -34.38 -7.36
N ILE A 113 7.67 -34.88 -7.85
CA ILE A 113 6.49 -35.28 -7.02
C ILE A 113 6.44 -36.80 -6.71
N GLY A 114 7.47 -37.58 -7.04
CA GLY A 114 7.53 -39.03 -6.85
C GLY A 114 7.70 -39.54 -5.41
N PHE A 115 6.95 -39.01 -4.43
CA PHE A 115 7.10 -39.35 -3.02
C PHE A 115 6.67 -40.79 -2.72
N THR A 116 7.53 -41.54 -2.02
CA THR A 116 7.29 -42.96 -1.68
C THR A 116 6.77 -43.17 -0.26
N ASN A 117 7.02 -42.22 0.64
CA ASN A 117 6.55 -42.27 2.03
C ASN A 117 5.60 -41.11 2.35
N TRP A 118 4.81 -41.30 3.42
CA TRP A 118 3.77 -40.35 3.83
C TRP A 118 4.33 -38.99 4.29
N VAL A 119 5.49 -38.97 4.95
CA VAL A 119 6.06 -37.74 5.51
C VAL A 119 6.53 -36.82 4.39
N ASP A 120 7.25 -37.37 3.41
CA ASP A 120 7.66 -36.68 2.18
C ASP A 120 6.45 -36.20 1.40
N ALA A 121 5.43 -37.05 1.25
CA ALA A 121 4.20 -36.67 0.55
C ALA A 121 3.50 -35.50 1.25
N ALA A 122 3.34 -35.52 2.57
CA ALA A 122 2.66 -34.48 3.32
C ALA A 122 3.35 -33.11 3.18
N PHE A 123 4.66 -33.06 3.42
CA PHE A 123 5.42 -31.81 3.31
C PHE A 123 5.64 -31.39 1.85
N GLY A 124 5.88 -32.35 0.96
CA GLY A 124 6.08 -32.14 -0.47
C GLY A 124 4.83 -31.57 -1.16
N TYR A 125 3.67 -32.20 -1.00
CA TYR A 125 2.41 -31.67 -1.53
C TYR A 125 2.03 -30.34 -0.87
N GLY A 126 2.28 -30.18 0.43
CA GLY A 126 2.07 -28.91 1.13
C GLY A 126 2.88 -27.77 0.51
N LEU A 127 4.16 -28.01 0.20
CA LEU A 127 5.03 -27.06 -0.48
C LEU A 127 4.54 -26.77 -1.91
N VAL A 128 4.21 -27.79 -2.70
CA VAL A 128 3.68 -27.62 -4.06
C VAL A 128 2.42 -26.75 -4.09
N LEU A 129 1.50 -26.93 -3.14
CA LEU A 129 0.30 -26.10 -3.04
C LEU A 129 0.62 -24.63 -2.70
N ALA A 130 1.59 -24.39 -1.82
CA ALA A 130 2.06 -23.05 -1.52
C ALA A 130 2.73 -22.38 -2.73
N GLU A 131 3.52 -23.14 -3.50
CA GLU A 131 4.17 -22.67 -4.73
C GLU A 131 3.15 -22.39 -5.85
N LEU A 132 2.14 -23.24 -6.01
CA LEU A 132 1.03 -23.01 -6.94
C LEU A 132 0.26 -21.73 -6.61
N TYR A 133 -0.01 -21.49 -5.33
CA TYR A 133 -0.63 -20.25 -4.90
C TYR A 133 0.24 -19.04 -5.27
N ALA A 134 1.54 -19.08 -4.95
CA ALA A 134 2.47 -17.99 -5.26
C ALA A 134 2.57 -17.75 -6.77
N PHE A 135 2.60 -18.82 -7.57
CA PHE A 135 2.59 -18.75 -9.02
C PHE A 135 1.30 -18.13 -9.57
N ALA A 136 0.13 -18.54 -9.06
CA ALA A 136 -1.15 -17.96 -9.47
C ALA A 136 -1.20 -16.45 -9.17
N VAL A 137 -0.80 -16.03 -7.98
CA VAL A 137 -0.73 -14.60 -7.59
C VAL A 137 0.27 -13.84 -8.47
N LEU A 138 1.41 -14.44 -8.81
CA LEU A 138 2.40 -13.84 -9.72
C LEU A 138 1.79 -13.59 -11.11
N LEU A 139 1.15 -14.60 -11.71
CA LEU A 139 0.54 -14.48 -13.03
C LEU A 139 -0.54 -13.39 -13.06
N ILE A 140 -1.44 -13.41 -12.07
CA ILE A 140 -2.54 -12.46 -12.01
C ILE A 140 -2.01 -11.05 -11.70
N GLY A 141 -1.02 -10.92 -10.82
CA GLY A 141 -0.35 -9.65 -10.53
C GLY A 141 0.33 -9.02 -11.74
N TYR A 142 0.98 -9.84 -12.59
CA TYR A 142 1.54 -9.37 -13.86
C TYR A 142 0.47 -8.92 -14.85
N LEU A 143 -0.64 -9.65 -14.98
CA LEU A 143 -1.75 -9.24 -15.83
C LEU A 143 -2.36 -7.92 -15.33
N GLN A 144 -2.56 -7.80 -14.02
CA GLN A 144 -3.10 -6.61 -13.37
C GLN A 144 -2.23 -5.37 -13.59
N THR A 145 -0.90 -5.51 -13.52
CA THR A 145 0.05 -4.39 -13.60
C THR A 145 0.76 -4.27 -14.95
N ALA A 146 0.29 -5.00 -15.97
CA ALA A 146 0.90 -5.03 -17.29
C ALA A 146 0.96 -3.65 -17.97
N TRP A 147 -0.08 -2.82 -17.78
CA TRP A 147 -0.18 -1.52 -18.43
C TRP A 147 -0.97 -0.48 -17.60
N PRO A 148 -0.39 0.06 -16.52
CA PRO A 148 -1.05 1.08 -15.70
C PRO A 148 -1.46 2.31 -16.55
N LEU A 149 -2.68 2.81 -16.34
CA LEU A 149 -3.28 3.85 -17.20
C LEU A 149 -2.69 5.24 -16.94
N GLN A 150 -2.29 5.53 -15.70
CA GLN A 150 -1.73 6.82 -15.27
C GLN A 150 -2.63 7.99 -15.69
N ARG A 151 -3.91 7.93 -15.31
CA ARG A 151 -4.87 8.99 -15.64
C ARG A 151 -4.35 10.36 -15.22
N ARG A 152 -4.63 11.36 -16.04
CA ARG A 152 -4.42 12.76 -15.71
C ARG A 152 -5.74 13.40 -15.28
N PRO A 153 -5.71 14.44 -14.43
CA PRO A 153 -6.88 15.24 -14.15
C PRO A 153 -7.50 15.77 -15.44
N VAL A 154 -8.83 15.79 -15.51
CA VAL A 154 -9.58 16.38 -16.62
C VAL A 154 -10.06 17.76 -16.15
N PRO A 155 -9.82 18.84 -16.91
CA PRO A 155 -10.32 20.16 -16.55
C PRO A 155 -11.84 20.19 -16.39
N MET A 156 -12.32 20.91 -15.38
CA MET A 156 -13.74 21.20 -15.20
C MET A 156 -14.24 22.15 -16.30
N PRO A 157 -15.55 22.12 -16.64
CA PRO A 157 -16.15 23.14 -17.49
C PRO A 157 -15.89 24.55 -16.94
N ALA A 158 -15.58 25.49 -17.84
CA ALA A 158 -15.30 26.88 -17.47
C ALA A 158 -16.50 27.58 -16.82
N ASP A 159 -17.72 27.20 -17.20
CA ASP A 159 -18.94 27.68 -16.58
C ASP A 159 -19.20 26.95 -15.25
N VAL A 160 -18.83 27.62 -14.16
CA VAL A 160 -19.01 27.14 -12.78
C VAL A 160 -20.48 26.88 -12.43
N SER A 161 -21.43 27.53 -13.12
CA SER A 161 -22.86 27.31 -12.90
C SER A 161 -23.33 25.91 -13.31
N THR A 162 -22.51 25.15 -14.05
CA THR A 162 -22.79 23.76 -14.44
C THR A 162 -22.26 22.72 -13.45
N TRP A 163 -21.51 23.14 -12.43
CA TRP A 163 -20.88 22.21 -11.50
C TRP A 163 -21.92 21.58 -10.55
N PRO A 164 -21.91 20.25 -10.33
CA PRO A 164 -22.98 19.60 -9.57
C PRO A 164 -22.90 19.86 -8.06
N SER A 165 -23.97 19.53 -7.34
CA SER A 165 -23.95 19.51 -5.88
C SER A 165 -23.19 18.31 -5.32
N VAL A 166 -22.49 18.51 -4.21
CA VAL A 166 -21.66 17.50 -3.55
C VAL A 166 -21.94 17.48 -2.05
N ASP A 167 -22.30 16.30 -1.52
CA ASP A 167 -22.30 16.03 -0.09
C ASP A 167 -20.94 15.44 0.31
N VAL A 168 -20.25 16.08 1.27
CA VAL A 168 -19.00 15.58 1.84
C VAL A 168 -19.30 14.89 3.16
N PHE A 169 -19.13 13.57 3.21
CA PHE A 169 -19.39 12.75 4.38
C PHE A 169 -18.12 12.42 5.14
N ILE A 170 -18.12 12.76 6.43
CA ILE A 170 -17.04 12.49 7.38
C ILE A 170 -17.61 11.62 8.51
N PRO A 171 -17.62 10.27 8.35
CA PRO A 171 -18.10 9.38 9.40
C PRO A 171 -17.09 9.27 10.55
N SER A 172 -17.61 9.28 11.77
CA SER A 172 -16.83 9.10 13.01
C SER A 172 -17.61 8.27 14.03
N TYR A 173 -16.88 7.58 14.90
CA TYR A 173 -17.44 6.74 15.96
C TYR A 173 -16.85 7.07 17.34
N ASN A 174 -15.53 6.91 17.50
CA ASN A 174 -14.83 7.09 18.78
C ASN A 174 -13.59 7.98 18.67
N GLU A 175 -13.32 8.54 17.49
CA GLU A 175 -12.16 9.39 17.26
C GLU A 175 -12.32 10.72 18.00
N PRO A 176 -11.26 11.26 18.63
CA PRO A 176 -11.35 12.51 19.37
C PRO A 176 -11.67 13.68 18.43
N LEU A 177 -12.39 14.68 18.94
CA LEU A 177 -12.78 15.88 18.18
C LEU A 177 -11.57 16.58 17.56
N GLU A 178 -10.41 16.53 18.21
CA GLU A 178 -9.14 17.08 17.71
C GLU A 178 -8.69 16.48 16.36
N VAL A 179 -8.96 15.20 16.12
CA VAL A 179 -8.66 14.55 14.84
C VAL A 179 -9.71 14.96 13.81
N VAL A 180 -11.00 14.88 14.18
CA VAL A 180 -12.11 15.11 13.24
C VAL A 180 -12.19 16.57 12.78
N ARG A 181 -11.93 17.53 13.67
CA ARG A 181 -12.01 18.97 13.36
C ARG A 181 -11.12 19.36 12.19
N GLN A 182 -9.92 18.76 12.09
CA GLN A 182 -8.95 19.10 11.05
C GLN A 182 -9.44 18.70 9.67
N THR A 183 -10.10 17.53 9.59
CA THR A 183 -10.73 17.05 8.37
C THR A 183 -11.93 17.91 7.99
N VAL A 184 -12.76 18.32 8.96
CA VAL A 184 -13.90 19.21 8.74
C VAL A 184 -13.45 20.58 8.21
N PHE A 185 -12.46 21.22 8.84
CA PHE A 185 -11.93 22.51 8.37
C PHE A 185 -11.39 22.44 6.94
N SER A 186 -10.71 21.35 6.60
CA SER A 186 -10.14 21.18 5.26
C SER A 186 -11.22 20.85 4.22
N ALA A 187 -12.27 20.11 4.60
CA ALA A 187 -13.43 19.86 3.75
C ALA A 187 -14.25 21.13 3.47
N MET A 188 -14.39 22.03 4.44
CA MET A 188 -15.01 23.35 4.23
C MET A 188 -14.19 24.24 3.28
N SER A 189 -12.88 23.98 3.17
CA SER A 189 -11.95 24.73 2.33
C SER A 189 -11.87 24.20 0.88
N LEU A 190 -12.73 23.25 0.48
CA LEU A 190 -12.76 22.73 -0.88
C LEU A 190 -13.14 23.83 -1.88
N ASP A 191 -12.44 23.88 -3.02
CA ASP A 191 -12.64 24.89 -4.07
C ASP A 191 -13.88 24.57 -4.91
N TRP A 192 -15.05 24.78 -4.31
CA TRP A 192 -16.36 24.49 -4.87
C TRP A 192 -17.37 25.62 -4.56
N PRO A 193 -18.42 25.83 -5.39
CA PRO A 193 -19.49 26.77 -5.08
C PRO A 193 -20.14 26.45 -3.73
N GLN A 194 -20.23 27.45 -2.86
CA GLN A 194 -20.68 27.29 -1.47
C GLN A 194 -22.16 26.86 -1.38
N ASP A 195 -22.99 27.24 -2.36
CA ASP A 195 -24.38 26.81 -2.47
C ASP A 195 -24.54 25.34 -2.89
N ARG A 196 -23.44 24.68 -3.30
CA ARG A 196 -23.41 23.31 -3.84
C ARG A 196 -22.44 22.39 -3.10
N LEU A 197 -21.83 22.87 -2.03
CA LEU A 197 -20.94 22.10 -1.18
C LEU A 197 -21.59 21.96 0.20
N HIS A 198 -21.90 20.73 0.59
CA HIS A 198 -22.49 20.46 1.90
C HIS A 198 -21.63 19.48 2.68
N VAL A 199 -21.05 19.95 3.79
CA VAL A 199 -20.20 19.11 4.65
C VAL A 199 -21.04 18.53 5.78
N TYR A 200 -20.94 17.22 6.01
CA TYR A 200 -21.65 16.50 7.06
C TYR A 200 -20.70 15.63 7.89
N VAL A 201 -20.78 15.79 9.21
CA VAL A 201 -20.19 14.87 10.18
C VAL A 201 -21.25 13.82 10.54
N LEU A 202 -20.91 12.55 10.30
CA LEU A 202 -21.81 11.43 10.57
C LEU A 202 -21.35 10.74 11.86
N ASP A 203 -22.00 11.00 12.99
CA ASP A 203 -21.53 10.61 14.32
C ASP A 203 -22.31 9.43 14.92
N ASP A 204 -21.74 8.23 14.86
CA ASP A 204 -22.32 7.03 15.51
C ASP A 204 -22.10 7.04 17.04
N GLY A 205 -21.21 7.91 17.54
CA GLY A 205 -20.92 8.10 18.97
C GLY A 205 -21.93 9.00 19.69
N ARG A 206 -22.73 9.80 18.94
CA ARG A 206 -23.78 10.71 19.46
C ARG A 206 -23.25 11.69 20.51
N ARG A 207 -22.11 12.29 20.21
CA ARG A 207 -21.29 13.09 21.12
C ARG A 207 -21.76 14.56 21.11
N PRO A 208 -22.15 15.15 22.28
CA PRO A 208 -22.66 16.52 22.34
C PRO A 208 -21.66 17.59 21.89
N ASP A 209 -20.38 17.43 22.21
CA ASP A 209 -19.29 18.33 21.80
C ASP A 209 -19.12 18.38 20.27
N PHE A 210 -19.40 17.28 19.56
CA PHE A 210 -19.41 17.26 18.10
C PHE A 210 -20.60 18.05 17.52
N ARG A 211 -21.76 17.97 18.16
CA ARG A 211 -22.94 18.74 17.76
C ARG A 211 -22.67 20.24 17.88
N GLU A 212 -22.20 20.68 19.04
CA GLU A 212 -21.87 22.09 19.31
C GLU A 212 -20.82 22.60 18.30
N PHE A 213 -19.77 21.82 18.06
CA PHE A 213 -18.75 22.13 17.06
C PHE A 213 -19.31 22.29 15.63
N CYS A 214 -20.20 21.39 15.21
CA CYS A 214 -20.80 21.46 13.88
C CYS A 214 -21.77 22.65 13.76
N GLU A 215 -22.57 22.92 14.80
CA GLU A 215 -23.50 24.05 14.84
C GLU A 215 -22.75 25.40 14.78
N GLU A 216 -21.63 25.55 15.49
CA GLU A 216 -20.81 26.76 15.46
C GLU A 216 -20.23 27.04 14.06
N LEU A 217 -19.94 26.00 13.28
CA LEU A 217 -19.36 26.10 11.93
C LEU A 217 -20.41 26.09 10.80
N GLY A 218 -21.69 25.86 11.11
CA GLY A 218 -22.73 25.67 10.09
C GLY A 218 -22.57 24.37 9.28
N VAL A 219 -21.89 23.37 9.84
CA VAL A 219 -21.69 22.04 9.25
C VAL A 219 -22.84 21.12 9.65
N GLY A 220 -23.29 20.23 8.77
CA GLY A 220 -24.37 19.31 9.09
C GLY A 220 -23.93 18.22 10.08
N TYR A 221 -24.69 18.03 11.15
CA TYR A 221 -24.46 16.96 12.13
C TYR A 221 -25.55 15.89 12.02
N ILE A 222 -25.19 14.69 11.60
CA ILE A 222 -26.12 13.57 11.39
C ILE A 222 -25.80 12.46 12.38
N ILE A 223 -26.84 11.98 13.06
CA ILE A 223 -26.79 10.83 13.96
C ILE A 223 -27.90 9.84 13.59
N ARG A 224 -27.79 8.61 14.12
CA ARG A 224 -28.83 7.59 14.03
C ARG A 224 -29.07 6.92 15.38
N ASP A 225 -30.22 6.26 15.52
CA ASP A 225 -30.68 5.63 16.76
C ASP A 225 -29.99 4.29 17.07
N ASN A 226 -29.35 3.66 16.09
CA ASN A 226 -28.69 2.35 16.21
C ASN A 226 -27.29 2.37 15.59
N ASN A 227 -26.43 1.39 15.93
CA ASN A 227 -25.08 1.24 15.36
C ASN A 227 -24.97 0.04 14.41
N HIS A 228 -26.07 -0.34 13.73
CA HIS A 228 -26.06 -1.52 12.85
C HIS A 228 -25.18 -1.27 11.62
N HIS A 229 -24.42 -2.29 11.20
CA HIS A 229 -23.55 -2.21 10.02
C HIS A 229 -22.47 -1.10 10.06
N ALA A 230 -22.10 -0.62 11.27
CA ALA A 230 -20.98 0.32 11.48
C ALA A 230 -20.98 1.48 10.47
N LYS A 231 -19.83 1.79 9.87
CA LYS A 231 -19.63 2.89 8.91
C LYS A 231 -20.57 2.83 7.70
N ALA A 232 -20.77 1.64 7.13
CA ALA A 232 -21.71 1.44 6.00
C ALA A 232 -23.12 1.90 6.36
N GLY A 233 -23.60 1.46 7.52
CA GLY A 233 -24.93 1.83 8.02
C GLY A 233 -25.03 3.32 8.37
N ASN A 234 -23.95 3.94 8.85
CA ASN A 234 -23.90 5.36 9.16
C ASN A 234 -24.03 6.20 7.88
N ILE A 235 -23.25 5.89 6.84
CA ILE A 235 -23.36 6.53 5.52
C ILE A 235 -24.75 6.30 4.92
N ASN A 236 -25.28 5.08 4.98
CA ASN A 236 -26.60 4.77 4.45
C ASN A 236 -27.75 5.50 5.19
N ALA A 237 -27.57 5.83 6.47
CA ALA A 237 -28.53 6.67 7.19
C ALA A 237 -28.48 8.12 6.67
N ALA A 238 -27.28 8.66 6.44
CA ALA A 238 -27.07 9.99 5.87
C ALA A 238 -27.63 10.09 4.43
N LEU A 239 -27.48 9.05 3.61
CA LEU A 239 -28.02 9.00 2.25
C LEU A 239 -29.54 9.24 2.18
N LYS A 240 -30.28 8.93 3.26
CA LYS A 240 -31.75 9.09 3.31
C LYS A 240 -32.21 10.52 3.59
N VAL A 241 -31.33 11.36 4.15
CA VAL A 241 -31.67 12.72 4.62
C VAL A 241 -30.88 13.82 3.90
N THR A 242 -30.11 13.44 2.88
CA THR A 242 -29.29 14.32 2.04
C THR A 242 -29.61 14.07 0.56
N SER A 243 -29.33 15.03 -0.32
CA SER A 243 -29.87 15.01 -1.68
C SER A 243 -28.90 15.44 -2.79
N SER A 244 -27.62 15.68 -2.50
CA SER A 244 -26.68 16.12 -3.55
C SER A 244 -26.41 15.04 -4.58
N GLU A 245 -26.08 15.43 -5.82
CA GLU A 245 -25.88 14.50 -6.93
C GLU A 245 -24.67 13.57 -6.71
N TYR A 246 -23.60 14.09 -6.11
CA TYR A 246 -22.38 13.35 -5.79
C TYR A 246 -22.12 13.31 -4.29
N ILE A 247 -21.43 12.25 -3.87
CA ILE A 247 -21.00 12.06 -2.49
C ILE A 247 -19.48 11.91 -2.48
N ALA A 248 -18.80 12.77 -1.72
CA ALA A 248 -17.39 12.61 -1.39
C ALA A 248 -17.28 12.00 0.02
N ILE A 249 -16.47 10.95 0.17
CA ILE A 249 -16.33 10.26 1.46
C ILE A 249 -14.88 10.38 1.93
N PHE A 250 -14.70 10.90 3.14
CA PHE A 250 -13.41 10.93 3.83
C PHE A 250 -13.55 10.31 5.21
N ASP A 251 -12.66 9.38 5.59
CA ASP A 251 -12.55 9.03 7.01
C ASP A 251 -12.22 10.29 7.82
N CYS A 252 -12.62 10.31 9.08
CA CYS A 252 -12.43 11.47 9.95
C CYS A 252 -10.96 11.87 10.19
N ASP A 253 -10.00 11.01 9.86
CA ASP A 253 -8.57 11.27 9.90
C ASP A 253 -7.94 11.58 8.53
N HIS A 254 -8.68 11.46 7.43
CA HIS A 254 -8.21 11.76 6.08
C HIS A 254 -8.51 13.20 5.69
N ILE A 255 -7.48 14.05 5.76
CA ILE A 255 -7.59 15.49 5.56
C ILE A 255 -7.51 15.82 4.06
N PRO A 256 -8.60 16.29 3.42
CA PRO A 256 -8.59 16.60 1.99
C PRO A 256 -7.82 17.89 1.67
N THR A 257 -7.24 17.94 0.47
CA THR A 257 -6.73 19.18 -0.13
C THR A 257 -7.87 19.93 -0.82
N ARG A 258 -7.80 21.26 -0.83
CA ARG A 258 -8.81 22.14 -1.43
C ARG A 258 -9.15 21.81 -2.89
N SER A 259 -8.18 21.29 -3.65
CA SER A 259 -8.31 20.93 -5.06
C SER A 259 -9.04 19.61 -5.33
N PHE A 260 -9.37 18.81 -4.30
CA PHE A 260 -9.87 17.44 -4.45
C PHE A 260 -11.02 17.32 -5.46
N LEU A 261 -12.05 18.15 -5.33
CA LEU A 261 -13.21 18.11 -6.23
C LEU A 261 -12.85 18.54 -7.65
N GLN A 262 -12.09 19.62 -7.82
CA GLN A 262 -11.69 20.12 -9.15
C GLN A 262 -10.82 19.11 -9.91
N VAL A 263 -9.92 18.41 -9.20
CA VAL A 263 -9.02 17.41 -9.77
C VAL A 263 -9.77 16.14 -10.20
N CYS A 264 -10.83 15.78 -9.48
CA CYS A 264 -11.56 14.53 -9.69
C CYS A 264 -12.78 14.67 -10.62
N MET A 265 -13.58 15.72 -10.44
CA MET A 265 -14.94 15.80 -11.00
C MET A 265 -14.99 15.84 -12.52
N GLY A 266 -13.96 16.37 -13.19
CA GLY A 266 -13.92 16.45 -14.66
C GLY A 266 -14.05 15.08 -15.36
N TRP A 267 -13.66 13.99 -14.70
CA TRP A 267 -13.81 12.65 -15.26
C TRP A 267 -15.27 12.19 -15.38
N PHE A 268 -16.16 12.63 -14.48
CA PHE A 268 -17.60 12.30 -14.56
C PHE A 268 -18.32 13.01 -15.71
N PHE A 269 -17.78 14.15 -16.17
CA PHE A 269 -18.25 14.83 -17.38
C PHE A 269 -17.73 14.15 -18.65
N LYS A 270 -16.52 13.62 -18.61
CA LYS A 270 -15.88 12.95 -19.74
C LYS A 270 -16.44 11.55 -19.98
N ASP A 271 -16.71 10.79 -18.92
CA ASP A 271 -17.27 9.45 -18.97
C ASP A 271 -18.61 9.42 -18.23
N THR A 272 -19.70 9.46 -18.99
CA THR A 272 -21.06 9.47 -18.43
C THR A 272 -21.42 8.17 -17.72
N ASN A 273 -20.72 7.06 -17.99
CA ASN A 273 -20.90 5.78 -17.32
C ASN A 273 -20.01 5.62 -16.07
N LEU A 274 -19.18 6.62 -15.75
CA LEU A 274 -18.38 6.63 -14.53
C LEU A 274 -19.26 6.87 -13.31
N VAL A 275 -19.22 5.93 -12.36
CA VAL A 275 -19.96 6.05 -11.09
C VAL A 275 -19.06 6.38 -9.90
N MET A 276 -17.78 6.06 -9.99
CA MET A 276 -16.86 6.18 -8.85
C MET A 276 -15.47 6.57 -9.30
N LEU A 277 -14.86 7.51 -8.59
CA LEU A 277 -13.45 7.88 -8.73
C LEU A 277 -12.75 7.81 -7.38
N GLN A 278 -11.67 7.04 -7.31
CA GLN A 278 -10.83 6.87 -6.13
C GLN A 278 -9.48 7.58 -6.29
N THR A 279 -9.00 8.25 -5.24
CA THR A 279 -7.63 8.80 -5.16
C THR A 279 -6.77 8.01 -4.15
N PRO A 280 -5.42 8.10 -4.17
CA PRO A 280 -4.55 7.45 -3.19
C PRO A 280 -4.91 7.76 -1.74
N HIS A 281 -4.68 6.79 -0.85
CA HIS A 281 -4.52 7.06 0.58
C HIS A 281 -3.05 7.30 0.85
N VAL A 282 -2.72 8.51 1.29
CA VAL A 282 -1.37 8.88 1.73
C VAL A 282 -1.42 9.07 3.23
N PHE A 283 -0.38 8.66 3.94
CA PHE A 283 -0.27 8.88 5.38
C PHE A 283 0.85 9.87 5.67
N PHE A 284 0.58 10.87 6.50
CA PHE A 284 1.59 11.84 6.92
C PHE A 284 2.22 11.50 8.29
N SER A 285 1.76 10.42 8.91
CA SER A 285 2.42 9.79 10.06
C SER A 285 3.01 8.43 9.67
N PRO A 286 4.16 8.05 10.29
CA PRO A 286 4.75 6.74 10.04
C PRO A 286 3.86 5.62 10.57
N ASP A 287 3.76 4.53 9.81
CA ASP A 287 3.21 3.28 10.35
C ASP A 287 4.20 2.60 11.34
N PRO A 288 3.77 1.56 12.09
CA PRO A 288 4.64 0.91 13.07
C PRO A 288 5.89 0.25 12.47
N PHE A 289 5.85 -0.23 11.22
CA PHE A 289 7.04 -0.76 10.54
C PHE A 289 8.02 0.38 10.24
N GLU A 290 7.53 1.48 9.68
CA GLU A 290 8.35 2.65 9.35
C GLU A 290 9.00 3.24 10.59
N ARG A 291 8.22 3.37 11.66
CA ARG A 291 8.63 3.94 12.93
C ARG A 291 9.63 3.05 13.67
N ASN A 292 9.30 1.77 13.87
CA ASN A 292 10.11 0.87 14.69
C ASN A 292 11.42 0.46 14.00
N LEU A 293 11.45 0.51 12.67
CA LEU A 293 12.65 0.22 11.87
C LEU A 293 13.46 1.45 11.47
N ASP A 294 13.01 2.68 11.79
CA ASP A 294 13.62 3.95 11.36
C ASP A 294 13.75 4.08 9.83
N THR A 295 12.67 3.74 9.13
CA THR A 295 12.61 3.72 7.65
C THR A 295 11.68 4.77 7.04
N PHE A 296 10.98 5.56 7.88
CA PHE A 296 10.08 6.63 7.43
C PHE A 296 10.78 7.61 6.47
N HIS A 297 10.13 7.94 5.35
CA HIS A 297 10.66 8.73 4.22
C HIS A 297 11.93 8.19 3.52
N ARG A 298 12.53 7.10 4.00
CA ARG A 298 13.64 6.41 3.31
C ARG A 298 13.13 5.26 2.45
N MET A 299 12.04 4.64 2.89
CA MET A 299 11.40 3.50 2.27
C MET A 299 9.92 3.79 2.05
N PRO A 300 9.33 3.28 0.95
CA PRO A 300 7.89 3.41 0.73
C PRO A 300 7.07 2.72 1.82
N ASN A 301 5.98 3.36 2.21
CA ASN A 301 5.00 2.82 3.16
C ASN A 301 4.35 1.53 2.61
N GLU A 302 3.82 0.66 3.49
CA GLU A 302 3.16 -0.57 3.05
C GLU A 302 1.95 -0.35 2.12
N GLY A 303 1.17 0.71 2.32
CA GLY A 303 0.04 1.04 1.47
C GLY A 303 0.42 1.57 0.09
N GLU A 304 1.64 2.08 -0.08
CA GLU A 304 2.08 2.72 -1.33
C GLU A 304 2.10 1.76 -2.52
N LEU A 305 2.38 0.47 -2.30
CA LEU A 305 2.30 -0.51 -3.39
C LEU A 305 0.88 -0.57 -3.97
N PHE A 306 -0.12 -0.64 -3.10
CA PHE A 306 -1.51 -0.79 -3.52
C PHE A 306 -2.03 0.46 -4.22
N TYR A 307 -1.83 1.63 -3.61
CA TYR A 307 -2.30 2.90 -4.15
C TYR A 307 -1.40 3.42 -5.29
N GLY A 308 -0.12 3.10 -5.33
CA GLY A 308 0.77 3.54 -6.40
C GLY A 308 0.53 2.82 -7.71
N ILE A 309 0.69 1.50 -7.73
CA ILE A 309 0.74 0.72 -8.98
C ILE A 309 -0.45 -0.23 -9.14
N VAL A 310 -0.95 -0.83 -8.05
CA VAL A 310 -1.99 -1.86 -8.15
C VAL A 310 -3.35 -1.26 -8.52
N GLN A 311 -3.73 -0.14 -7.91
CA GLN A 311 -4.98 0.57 -8.25
C GLN A 311 -4.97 1.16 -9.66
N ASP A 312 -3.84 1.70 -10.10
CA ASP A 312 -3.67 2.19 -11.48
C ASP A 312 -3.66 1.02 -12.50
N GLY A 313 -3.13 -0.13 -12.10
CA GLY A 313 -3.25 -1.39 -12.85
C GLY A 313 -4.71 -1.89 -12.90
N ASN A 314 -5.47 -1.79 -11.81
CA ASN A 314 -6.90 -2.13 -11.81
C ASN A 314 -7.73 -1.24 -12.72
N ASP A 315 -7.37 0.03 -12.83
CA ASP A 315 -8.06 1.01 -13.66
C ASP A 315 -8.00 0.64 -15.16
N LEU A 316 -6.89 0.03 -15.63
CA LEU A 316 -6.80 -0.56 -16.97
C LEU A 316 -7.96 -1.53 -17.26
N TRP A 317 -8.33 -2.30 -16.25
CA TRP A 317 -9.33 -3.35 -16.35
C TRP A 317 -10.72 -2.88 -15.91
N ASN A 318 -10.93 -1.58 -15.68
CA ASN A 318 -12.16 -1.02 -15.11
C ASN A 318 -12.57 -1.72 -13.80
N ALA A 319 -11.61 -1.91 -12.90
CA ALA A 319 -11.75 -2.68 -11.67
C ALA A 319 -11.18 -1.94 -10.45
N SER A 320 -11.09 -0.61 -10.51
CA SER A 320 -10.63 0.21 -9.39
C SER A 320 -11.55 0.02 -8.19
N PHE A 321 -10.97 -0.10 -7.00
CA PHE A 321 -11.74 -0.33 -5.78
C PHE A 321 -12.14 1.00 -5.13
N PHE A 322 -13.32 1.02 -4.52
CA PHE A 322 -13.61 1.95 -3.43
C PHE A 322 -12.86 1.47 -2.18
N CYS A 323 -12.05 2.34 -1.59
CA CYS A 323 -11.22 2.03 -0.42
C CYS A 323 -11.76 2.69 0.86
N GLY A 324 -13.05 3.02 0.90
CA GLY A 324 -13.73 3.55 2.08
C GLY A 324 -13.54 5.05 2.30
N SER A 325 -12.51 5.67 1.75
CA SER A 325 -12.18 7.10 1.91
C SER A 325 -11.52 7.63 0.64
N CYS A 326 -11.44 8.96 0.50
CA CYS A 326 -10.80 9.66 -0.61
C CYS A 326 -11.42 9.28 -1.98
N ALA A 327 -12.74 9.22 -2.02
CA ALA A 327 -13.49 8.83 -3.22
C ALA A 327 -14.72 9.70 -3.43
N ILE A 328 -15.11 9.85 -4.71
CA ILE A 328 -16.36 10.45 -5.13
C ILE A 328 -17.23 9.36 -5.76
N ILE A 329 -18.50 9.32 -5.38
CA ILE A 329 -19.48 8.37 -5.90
C ILE A 329 -20.72 9.13 -6.37
N ARG A 330 -21.23 8.79 -7.56
CA ARG A 330 -22.51 9.31 -8.05
C ARG A 330 -23.65 8.68 -7.25
N ARG A 331 -24.50 9.51 -6.64
CA ARG A 331 -25.53 9.07 -5.69
C ARG A 331 -26.54 8.13 -6.33
N LYS A 332 -27.01 8.46 -7.54
CA LYS A 332 -28.10 7.73 -8.20
C LYS A 332 -27.77 6.24 -8.31
N GLU A 333 -26.64 5.90 -8.91
CA GLU A 333 -26.19 4.53 -9.15
C GLU A 333 -25.76 3.85 -7.85
N LEU A 334 -25.25 4.60 -6.86
CA LEU A 334 -25.03 4.06 -5.51
C LEU A 334 -26.35 3.59 -4.87
N LEU A 335 -27.45 4.33 -5.05
CA LEU A 335 -28.76 3.92 -4.54
C LEU A 335 -29.32 2.71 -5.30
N GLU A 336 -28.98 2.53 -6.58
CA GLU A 336 -29.39 1.34 -7.37
C GLU A 336 -28.83 0.03 -6.79
N VAL A 337 -27.65 0.06 -6.15
CA VAL A 337 -27.08 -1.10 -5.44
C VAL A 337 -27.47 -1.19 -3.96
N GLY A 338 -28.40 -0.33 -3.51
CA GLY A 338 -28.91 -0.29 -2.14
C GLY A 338 -28.07 0.55 -1.17
N GLY A 339 -27.21 1.44 -1.69
CA GLY A 339 -26.26 2.22 -0.90
C GLY A 339 -24.92 1.51 -0.72
N ILE A 340 -24.20 1.86 0.33
CA ILE A 340 -22.96 1.17 0.74
C ILE A 340 -23.33 -0.25 1.20
N ALA A 341 -22.59 -1.25 0.72
CA ALA A 341 -22.81 -2.66 1.05
C ALA A 341 -22.72 -2.92 2.56
N VAL A 342 -23.45 -3.90 3.08
CA VAL A 342 -23.55 -4.16 4.52
C VAL A 342 -23.30 -5.62 4.90
N GLU A 343 -23.11 -6.47 3.90
CA GLU A 343 -23.02 -7.93 4.03
C GLU A 343 -21.64 -8.40 4.50
N THR A 344 -20.61 -7.58 4.32
CA THR A 344 -19.21 -7.89 4.67
C THR A 344 -18.59 -6.77 5.49
N VAL A 345 -17.49 -7.06 6.18
CA VAL A 345 -16.77 -6.06 7.00
C VAL A 345 -15.88 -5.12 6.19
N THR A 346 -15.80 -5.32 4.88
CA THR A 346 -15.13 -4.46 3.90
C THR A 346 -16.19 -3.96 2.93
N GLU A 347 -17.08 -3.13 3.46
CA GLU A 347 -18.24 -2.60 2.76
C GLU A 347 -17.86 -1.86 1.46
N ASP A 348 -16.68 -1.26 1.48
CA ASP A 348 -16.15 -0.39 0.46
C ASP A 348 -15.86 -1.17 -0.83
N ALA A 349 -14.96 -2.14 -0.75
CA ALA A 349 -14.60 -3.01 -1.86
C ALA A 349 -15.82 -3.79 -2.37
N HIS A 350 -16.73 -4.18 -1.47
CA HIS A 350 -17.96 -4.87 -1.86
C HIS A 350 -18.93 -3.96 -2.62
N THR A 351 -19.04 -2.68 -2.24
CA THR A 351 -19.82 -1.69 -2.98
C THR A 351 -19.29 -1.49 -4.39
N ALA A 352 -17.97 -1.34 -4.55
CA ALA A 352 -17.34 -1.21 -5.86
C ALA A 352 -17.61 -2.44 -6.75
N LEU A 353 -17.52 -3.65 -6.17
CA LEU A 353 -17.84 -4.90 -6.86
C LEU A 353 -19.30 -4.93 -7.37
N LYS A 354 -20.26 -4.50 -6.55
CA LYS A 354 -21.68 -4.43 -6.92
C LYS A 354 -21.91 -3.44 -8.06
N LEU A 355 -21.29 -2.26 -8.00
CA LEU A 355 -21.36 -1.25 -9.06
C LEU A 355 -20.75 -1.76 -10.37
N ALA A 356 -19.57 -2.38 -10.31
CA ALA A 356 -18.91 -2.97 -11.48
C ALA A 356 -19.75 -4.06 -12.15
N ARG A 357 -20.50 -4.85 -11.36
CA ARG A 357 -21.41 -5.90 -11.89
C ARG A 357 -22.62 -5.36 -12.64
N LEU A 358 -23.05 -4.14 -12.33
CA LEU A 358 -24.09 -3.45 -13.11
C LEU A 358 -23.54 -2.84 -14.41
N GLY A 359 -22.23 -2.95 -14.66
CA GLY A 359 -21.58 -2.47 -15.88
C GLY A 359 -21.12 -1.01 -15.81
N TYR A 360 -21.17 -0.38 -14.63
CA TYR A 360 -20.64 0.96 -14.44
C TYR A 360 -19.11 1.00 -14.47
N ASN A 361 -18.57 2.15 -14.82
CA ASN A 361 -17.14 2.39 -14.80
C ASN A 361 -16.67 2.89 -13.43
N THR A 362 -15.51 2.42 -13.01
CA THR A 362 -14.79 2.86 -11.81
C THR A 362 -13.42 3.35 -12.24
N ALA A 363 -13.00 4.53 -11.78
CA ALA A 363 -11.71 5.11 -12.14
C ALA A 363 -10.80 5.28 -10.93
N TYR A 364 -9.50 5.26 -11.21
CA TYR A 364 -8.47 5.64 -10.26
C TYR A 364 -7.67 6.83 -10.79
N LEU A 365 -7.36 7.79 -9.92
CA LEU A 365 -6.50 8.91 -10.24
C LEU A 365 -5.33 8.91 -9.25
N GLU A 366 -4.12 8.57 -9.71
CA GLU A 366 -2.89 8.48 -8.90
C GLU A 366 -2.33 9.87 -8.51
N VAL A 367 -3.19 10.73 -7.97
CA VAL A 367 -2.87 12.06 -7.47
C VAL A 367 -3.33 12.14 -6.01
N PRO A 368 -2.40 12.23 -5.04
CA PRO A 368 -2.75 12.46 -3.65
C PRO A 368 -3.58 13.74 -3.50
N GLN A 369 -4.78 13.61 -2.96
CA GLN A 369 -5.69 14.72 -2.70
C GLN A 369 -6.25 14.70 -1.27
N ALA A 370 -5.77 13.78 -0.44
CA ALA A 370 -6.01 13.75 1.00
C ALA A 370 -4.88 12.96 1.68
N ALA A 371 -4.62 13.25 2.96
CA ALA A 371 -3.67 12.48 3.75
C ALA A 371 -4.24 12.13 5.14
N GLY A 372 -4.02 10.89 5.54
CA GLY A 372 -4.52 10.28 6.76
C GLY A 372 -3.46 10.08 7.84
N LEU A 373 -3.91 9.57 8.99
CA LEU A 373 -3.07 9.07 10.06
C LEU A 373 -2.88 7.55 9.92
N ALA A 374 -1.63 7.09 9.93
CA ALA A 374 -1.31 5.67 10.05
C ALA A 374 -1.60 5.16 11.48
N THR A 375 -1.70 3.84 11.63
CA THR A 375 -1.90 3.19 12.93
C THR A 375 -0.74 3.45 13.89
N GLU A 376 -1.04 3.78 15.13
CA GLU A 376 -0.01 4.16 16.12
C GLU A 376 0.69 2.97 16.79
N SER A 377 0.16 1.75 16.70
CA SER A 377 0.79 0.57 17.29
C SER A 377 0.74 -0.62 16.34
N LEU A 378 1.71 -1.53 16.48
CA LEU A 378 1.78 -2.76 15.71
C LEU A 378 0.53 -3.63 15.94
N SER A 379 0.04 -3.70 17.18
CA SER A 379 -1.21 -4.42 17.50
C SER A 379 -2.42 -3.81 16.79
N GLY A 380 -2.51 -2.48 16.74
CA GLY A 380 -3.52 -1.76 15.95
C GLY A 380 -3.41 -2.07 14.46
N HIS A 381 -2.20 -2.02 13.91
CA HIS A 381 -1.91 -2.34 12.51
C HIS A 381 -2.33 -3.77 12.13
N VAL A 382 -1.92 -4.76 12.94
CA VAL A 382 -2.33 -6.17 12.78
C VAL A 382 -3.85 -6.30 12.85
N GLY A 383 -4.49 -5.64 13.82
CA GLY A 383 -5.96 -5.62 13.97
C GLY A 383 -6.69 -5.10 12.72
N GLN A 384 -6.16 -4.05 12.08
CA GLN A 384 -6.72 -3.55 10.84
C GLN A 384 -6.58 -4.56 9.69
N ARG A 385 -5.40 -5.17 9.52
CA ARG A 385 -5.14 -6.14 8.43
C ARG A 385 -5.95 -7.43 8.61
N ILE A 386 -6.19 -7.89 9.84
CA ILE A 386 -7.11 -9.01 10.13
C ILE A 386 -8.52 -8.71 9.61
N ARG A 387 -9.03 -7.49 9.83
CA ARG A 387 -10.36 -7.08 9.37
C ARG A 387 -10.45 -7.10 7.84
N TRP A 388 -9.47 -6.51 7.17
CA TRP A 388 -9.43 -6.47 5.70
C TRP A 388 -9.33 -7.87 5.11
N ALA A 389 -8.44 -8.71 5.65
CA ALA A 389 -8.27 -10.09 5.22
C ALA A 389 -9.56 -10.89 5.37
N ARG A 390 -10.23 -10.74 6.52
CA ARG A 390 -11.54 -11.35 6.75
C ARG A 390 -12.59 -10.87 5.76
N GLY A 391 -12.72 -9.56 5.54
CA GLY A 391 -13.72 -9.00 4.65
C GLY A 391 -13.55 -9.45 3.20
N MET A 392 -12.32 -9.43 2.69
CA MET A 392 -12.02 -9.92 1.34
C MET A 392 -12.33 -11.41 1.18
N ALA A 393 -12.03 -12.24 2.19
CA ALA A 393 -12.40 -13.65 2.21
C ALA A 393 -13.94 -13.84 2.25
N GLN A 394 -14.67 -12.99 2.97
CA GLN A 394 -16.14 -12.99 2.95
C GLN A 394 -16.66 -12.68 1.55
N ILE A 395 -16.18 -11.61 0.89
CA ILE A 395 -16.61 -11.26 -0.48
C ILE A 395 -16.31 -12.42 -1.44
N ALA A 396 -15.12 -13.02 -1.37
CA ALA A 396 -14.74 -14.17 -2.19
C ALA A 396 -15.73 -15.33 -2.06
N ARG A 397 -16.27 -15.53 -0.85
CA ARG A 397 -17.21 -16.61 -0.55
C ARG A 397 -18.66 -16.26 -0.87
N THR A 398 -19.12 -15.05 -0.54
CA THR A 398 -20.53 -14.65 -0.63
C THR A 398 -20.92 -14.14 -2.00
N ASP A 399 -20.06 -13.34 -2.64
CA ASP A 399 -20.33 -12.69 -3.92
C ASP A 399 -19.54 -13.35 -5.06
N ASN A 400 -18.35 -13.87 -4.77
CA ASN A 400 -17.48 -14.61 -5.69
C ASN A 400 -17.24 -13.91 -7.05
N PRO A 401 -16.11 -13.19 -7.22
CA PRO A 401 -15.87 -12.44 -8.44
C PRO A 401 -15.55 -13.34 -9.64
N LEU A 402 -15.06 -14.57 -9.42
CA LEU A 402 -14.58 -15.43 -10.50
C LEU A 402 -15.74 -16.02 -11.32
N PHE A 403 -16.78 -16.52 -10.64
CA PHE A 403 -17.91 -17.19 -11.29
C PHE A 403 -19.22 -16.38 -11.28
N GLY A 404 -19.28 -15.27 -10.54
CA GLY A 404 -20.47 -14.43 -10.49
C GLY A 404 -20.76 -13.72 -11.82
N LYS A 405 -22.02 -13.38 -12.10
CA LYS A 405 -22.44 -12.67 -13.34
C LYS A 405 -22.09 -11.17 -13.29
N GLY A 406 -21.99 -10.52 -14.45
CA GLY A 406 -21.87 -9.05 -14.56
C GLY A 406 -20.44 -8.50 -14.69
N LEU A 407 -19.40 -9.30 -14.44
CA LEU A 407 -18.01 -8.87 -14.60
C LEU A 407 -17.39 -9.33 -15.93
N LYS A 408 -16.59 -8.44 -16.53
CA LYS A 408 -15.66 -8.75 -17.64
C LYS A 408 -14.47 -9.56 -17.13
N PHE A 409 -13.78 -10.28 -18.02
CA PHE A 409 -12.66 -11.15 -17.66
C PHE A 409 -11.55 -10.44 -16.86
N GLY A 410 -11.11 -9.26 -17.31
CA GLY A 410 -10.11 -8.46 -16.58
C GLY A 410 -10.56 -8.08 -15.17
N GLN A 411 -11.81 -7.62 -15.03
CA GLN A 411 -12.39 -7.30 -13.72
C GLN A 411 -12.39 -8.52 -12.80
N ARG A 412 -12.78 -9.70 -13.30
CA ARG A 412 -12.76 -10.95 -12.51
C ARG A 412 -11.37 -11.24 -11.96
N LEU A 413 -10.34 -11.09 -12.78
CA LEU A 413 -8.96 -11.33 -12.38
C LEU A 413 -8.46 -10.30 -11.37
N CYS A 414 -8.77 -9.01 -11.55
CA CYS A 414 -8.41 -7.96 -10.58
C CYS A 414 -9.06 -8.17 -9.20
N TYR A 415 -10.37 -8.42 -9.17
CA TYR A 415 -11.08 -8.73 -7.92
C TYR A 415 -10.60 -10.05 -7.29
N LEU A 416 -10.34 -11.08 -8.10
CA LEU A 416 -9.77 -12.32 -7.62
C LEU A 416 -8.38 -12.10 -7.02
N ASN A 417 -7.53 -11.28 -7.64
CA ASN A 417 -6.19 -11.00 -7.12
C ASN A 417 -6.24 -10.30 -5.76
N ALA A 418 -7.10 -9.29 -5.64
CA ALA A 418 -7.28 -8.56 -4.38
C ALA A 418 -7.73 -9.49 -3.24
N MET A 419 -8.57 -10.49 -3.55
CA MET A 419 -9.00 -11.49 -2.57
C MET A 419 -7.88 -12.48 -2.26
N LEU A 420 -7.26 -13.06 -3.29
CA LEU A 420 -6.16 -14.01 -3.14
C LEU A 420 -5.01 -13.41 -2.36
N HIS A 421 -4.70 -12.13 -2.53
CA HIS A 421 -3.67 -11.43 -1.78
C HIS A 421 -3.75 -11.70 -0.27
N PHE A 422 -4.95 -11.77 0.33
CA PHE A 422 -5.07 -12.03 1.77
C PHE A 422 -4.92 -13.51 2.19
N PHE A 423 -4.83 -14.44 1.25
CA PHE A 423 -4.63 -15.88 1.53
C PHE A 423 -3.16 -16.26 1.71
N TYR A 424 -2.20 -15.33 1.62
CA TYR A 424 -0.76 -15.65 1.73
C TYR A 424 -0.37 -16.21 3.10
N GLY A 425 -1.19 -16.02 4.14
CA GLY A 425 -0.84 -16.39 5.51
C GLY A 425 -0.41 -17.85 5.66
N LEU A 426 -1.13 -18.78 5.02
CA LEU A 426 -0.75 -20.20 5.05
C LEU A 426 0.49 -20.50 4.19
N PRO A 427 0.55 -20.14 2.89
CA PRO A 427 1.75 -20.29 2.07
C PRO A 427 3.03 -19.71 2.70
N ARG A 428 2.95 -18.53 3.33
CA ARG A 428 4.09 -17.89 3.99
C ARG A 428 4.63 -18.72 5.16
N LEU A 429 3.74 -19.32 5.96
CA LEU A 429 4.15 -20.23 7.04
C LEU A 429 4.76 -21.53 6.50
N VAL A 430 4.25 -22.05 5.39
CA VAL A 430 4.85 -23.20 4.70
C VAL A 430 6.26 -22.87 4.23
N PHE A 431 6.49 -21.73 3.57
CA PHE A 431 7.84 -21.33 3.13
C PHE A 431 8.82 -21.12 4.30
N LEU A 432 8.35 -20.56 5.42
CA LEU A 432 9.17 -20.36 6.63
C LEU A 432 9.53 -21.67 7.35
N THR A 433 8.90 -22.79 6.99
CA THR A 433 9.10 -24.10 7.65
C THR A 433 9.51 -25.22 6.70
N ALA A 434 9.41 -25.03 5.38
CA ALA A 434 9.73 -26.05 4.39
C ALA A 434 11.14 -26.64 4.51
N PRO A 435 12.22 -25.85 4.73
CA PRO A 435 13.56 -26.41 4.91
C PRO A 435 13.69 -27.29 6.16
N LEU A 436 12.86 -27.05 7.18
CA LEU A 436 12.87 -27.79 8.44
C LEU A 436 12.35 -29.22 8.27
N ALA A 437 11.57 -29.49 7.22
CA ALA A 437 11.09 -30.84 6.91
C ALA A 437 12.28 -31.79 6.70
N TYR A 438 13.28 -31.37 5.93
CA TYR A 438 14.52 -32.12 5.75
C TYR A 438 15.38 -32.10 7.02
N LEU A 439 15.57 -30.93 7.64
CA LEU A 439 16.47 -30.81 8.79
C LEU A 439 16.04 -31.65 10.00
N PHE A 440 14.74 -31.73 10.30
CA PHE A 440 14.23 -32.49 11.46
C PHE A 440 13.78 -33.91 11.15
N PHE A 441 13.23 -34.16 9.97
CA PHE A 441 12.58 -35.43 9.65
C PHE A 441 13.25 -36.19 8.49
N ASP A 442 14.32 -35.64 7.92
CA ASP A 442 14.97 -36.17 6.70
C ASP A 442 13.97 -36.30 5.54
N ALA A 443 12.94 -35.45 5.55
CA ALA A 443 11.87 -35.50 4.58
C ALA A 443 12.29 -34.88 3.25
N HIS A 444 12.24 -35.67 2.18
CA HIS A 444 12.65 -35.28 0.83
C HIS A 444 11.48 -34.62 0.08
N VAL A 445 11.29 -33.32 0.32
CA VAL A 445 10.21 -32.51 -0.30
C VAL A 445 10.43 -32.21 -1.79
N PHE A 446 11.62 -32.52 -2.32
CA PHE A 446 11.97 -32.55 -3.74
C PHE A 446 12.58 -33.91 -4.07
N GLN A 447 12.01 -34.62 -5.05
CA GLN A 447 12.63 -35.83 -5.61
C GLN A 447 13.60 -35.47 -6.75
N ALA A 448 14.57 -34.59 -6.48
CA ALA A 448 15.55 -34.14 -7.45
C ALA A 448 16.88 -33.80 -6.78
N THR A 449 17.97 -33.83 -7.55
CA THR A 449 19.29 -33.44 -7.03
C THR A 449 19.29 -31.96 -6.68
N ALA A 450 20.07 -31.61 -5.65
CA ALA A 450 20.11 -30.25 -5.12
C ALA A 450 20.58 -29.21 -6.16
N LEU A 451 21.46 -29.62 -7.08
CA LEU A 451 21.90 -28.80 -8.22
C LEU A 451 20.76 -28.56 -9.22
N MET A 452 19.92 -29.57 -9.48
CA MET A 452 18.77 -29.43 -10.38
C MET A 452 17.73 -28.48 -9.78
N ILE A 453 17.43 -28.62 -8.48
CA ILE A 453 16.55 -27.68 -7.75
C ILE A 453 17.06 -26.25 -7.92
N THR A 454 18.35 -26.03 -7.72
CA THR A 454 18.98 -24.71 -7.85
C THR A 454 18.88 -24.17 -9.28
N ALA A 455 19.10 -25.02 -10.28
CA ALA A 455 19.07 -24.66 -11.70
C ALA A 455 17.68 -24.30 -12.24
N TYR A 456 16.60 -24.72 -11.57
CA TYR A 456 15.22 -24.37 -11.93
C TYR A 456 14.63 -23.29 -11.01
N ALA A 457 14.85 -23.36 -9.70
CA ALA A 457 14.27 -22.43 -8.73
C ALA A 457 14.90 -21.03 -8.77
N LEU A 458 16.24 -20.94 -8.76
CA LEU A 458 16.90 -19.62 -8.71
C LEU A 458 16.59 -18.74 -9.93
N PRO A 459 16.59 -19.25 -11.18
CA PRO A 459 16.26 -18.42 -12.34
C PRO A 459 14.83 -17.89 -12.28
N HIS A 460 13.87 -18.73 -11.88
CA HIS A 460 12.49 -18.30 -11.66
C HIS A 460 12.41 -17.12 -10.67
N LEU A 461 13.02 -17.28 -9.50
CA LEU A 461 13.03 -16.25 -8.45
C LEU A 461 13.75 -14.97 -8.90
N ALA A 462 14.87 -15.10 -9.60
CA ALA A 462 15.64 -13.97 -10.10
C ALA A 462 14.86 -13.17 -11.16
N HIS A 463 14.25 -13.84 -12.13
CA HIS A 463 13.38 -13.20 -13.12
C HIS A 463 12.20 -12.50 -12.47
N ALA A 464 11.51 -13.15 -11.53
CA ALA A 464 10.40 -12.55 -10.81
C ALA A 464 10.82 -11.32 -10.00
N SER A 465 11.95 -11.39 -9.28
CA SER A 465 12.49 -10.30 -8.48
C SER A 465 12.87 -9.08 -9.33
N VAL A 466 13.65 -9.28 -10.41
CA VAL A 466 14.09 -8.17 -11.28
C VAL A 466 12.91 -7.54 -12.03
N THR A 467 11.97 -8.34 -12.50
CA THR A 467 10.77 -7.86 -13.20
C THR A 467 9.87 -7.07 -12.26
N ASN A 468 9.64 -7.58 -11.04
CA ASN A 468 8.90 -6.84 -10.02
C ASN A 468 9.61 -5.55 -9.66
N SER A 469 10.91 -5.57 -9.38
CA SER A 469 11.69 -4.35 -9.08
C SER A 469 11.51 -3.26 -10.15
N ARG A 470 11.42 -3.64 -11.43
CA ARG A 470 11.12 -2.69 -12.52
C ARG A 470 9.70 -2.13 -12.46
N ILE A 471 8.69 -2.97 -12.22
CA ILE A 471 7.26 -2.59 -12.20
C ILE A 471 6.92 -1.76 -10.96
N GLN A 472 7.27 -2.29 -9.79
CA GLN A 472 6.82 -1.76 -8.50
C GLN A 472 7.91 -1.04 -7.69
N GLY A 473 9.16 -0.99 -8.17
CA GLY A 473 10.31 -0.48 -7.41
C GLY A 473 10.24 0.98 -6.96
N ARG A 474 9.28 1.77 -7.49
CA ARG A 474 8.96 3.11 -6.99
C ARG A 474 8.20 3.09 -5.66
N PHE A 475 7.37 2.07 -5.45
CA PHE A 475 6.42 1.96 -4.34
C PHE A 475 6.67 0.76 -3.42
N ARG A 476 7.56 -0.16 -3.81
CA ARG A 476 7.95 -1.31 -2.99
C ARG A 476 9.37 -1.74 -3.27
N HIS A 477 10.18 -1.82 -2.21
CA HIS A 477 11.53 -2.38 -2.30
C HIS A 477 11.52 -3.91 -2.21
N SER A 478 12.47 -4.55 -2.89
CA SER A 478 12.60 -6.01 -2.92
C SER A 478 12.81 -6.59 -1.52
N PHE A 479 12.30 -7.83 -1.29
CA PHE A 479 12.38 -8.59 -0.03
C PHE A 479 11.60 -8.02 1.17
N TRP A 480 11.25 -6.73 1.14
CA TRP A 480 10.48 -6.10 2.21
C TRP A 480 9.07 -6.66 2.34
N ASN A 481 8.43 -7.00 1.22
CA ASN A 481 7.13 -7.66 1.21
C ASN A 481 7.12 -8.92 2.08
N GLU A 482 8.22 -9.66 2.09
CA GLU A 482 8.35 -10.90 2.86
C GLU A 482 8.41 -10.65 4.36
N VAL A 483 8.98 -9.52 4.79
CA VAL A 483 8.98 -9.09 6.20
C VAL A 483 7.56 -8.70 6.63
N TYR A 484 6.86 -7.87 5.84
CA TYR A 484 5.46 -7.50 6.10
C TYR A 484 4.55 -8.73 6.18
N GLU A 485 4.65 -9.62 5.20
CA GLU A 485 3.86 -10.85 5.17
C GLU A 485 4.19 -11.77 6.35
N SER A 486 5.47 -11.92 6.73
CA SER A 486 5.87 -12.79 7.84
C SER A 486 5.31 -12.33 9.19
N VAL A 487 5.27 -11.03 9.45
CA VAL A 487 4.66 -10.47 10.67
C VAL A 487 3.15 -10.78 10.72
N LEU A 488 2.47 -10.67 9.57
CA LEU A 488 1.01 -10.78 9.49
C LEU A 488 0.49 -12.22 9.27
N ALA A 489 1.30 -13.12 8.71
CA ALA A 489 0.89 -14.43 8.20
C ALA A 489 0.10 -15.25 9.23
N TRP A 490 0.63 -15.37 10.44
CA TRP A 490 -0.02 -16.10 11.54
C TRP A 490 -1.39 -15.51 11.91
N TYR A 491 -1.48 -14.18 11.92
CA TYR A 491 -2.66 -13.46 12.38
C TYR A 491 -3.80 -13.48 11.36
N ILE A 492 -3.49 -13.43 10.06
CA ILE A 492 -4.52 -13.40 9.01
C ILE A 492 -4.96 -14.79 8.56
N MET A 493 -4.09 -15.81 8.66
CA MET A 493 -4.37 -17.16 8.17
C MET A 493 -5.69 -17.70 8.72
N ARG A 494 -5.87 -17.69 10.04
CA ARG A 494 -7.04 -18.29 10.69
C ARG A 494 -8.33 -17.52 10.39
N PRO A 495 -8.40 -16.17 10.51
CA PRO A 495 -9.57 -15.39 10.10
C PRO A 495 -9.98 -15.61 8.64
N VAL A 496 -9.03 -15.67 7.71
CA VAL A 496 -9.30 -15.88 6.28
C VAL A 496 -9.89 -17.25 6.02
N ILE A 497 -9.28 -18.32 6.55
CA ILE A 497 -9.79 -19.69 6.40
C ILE A 497 -11.20 -19.81 6.99
N VAL A 498 -11.43 -19.29 8.20
CA VAL A 498 -12.74 -19.34 8.86
C VAL A 498 -13.79 -18.58 8.05
N ALA A 499 -13.48 -17.36 7.60
CA ALA A 499 -14.40 -16.55 6.81
C ALA A 499 -14.73 -17.16 5.45
N PHE A 500 -13.75 -17.82 4.82
CA PHE A 500 -13.95 -18.51 3.55
C PHE A 500 -14.83 -19.75 3.69
N ILE A 501 -14.67 -20.53 4.77
CA ILE A 501 -15.52 -21.71 5.05
C ILE A 501 -16.92 -21.27 5.50
N ASN A 502 -16.99 -20.37 6.49
CA ASN A 502 -18.24 -19.85 7.03
C ASN A 502 -18.14 -18.33 7.30
N PRO A 503 -18.67 -17.49 6.38
CA PRO A 503 -18.50 -16.04 6.44
C PRO A 503 -19.24 -15.39 7.62
N LYS A 504 -20.22 -16.08 8.22
CA LYS A 504 -21.00 -15.57 9.37
C LYS A 504 -20.26 -15.72 10.71
N LEU A 505 -19.21 -16.56 10.78
CA LEU A 505 -18.47 -16.79 12.02
C LEU A 505 -17.42 -15.70 12.28
N GLY A 506 -17.29 -15.34 13.55
CA GLY A 506 -16.37 -14.32 14.06
C GLY A 506 -17.06 -12.98 14.37
N LYS A 507 -16.60 -12.29 15.41
CA LYS A 507 -16.99 -10.90 15.71
C LYS A 507 -15.80 -9.98 15.48
N PHE A 508 -16.07 -8.75 15.09
CA PHE A 508 -15.06 -7.71 15.01
C PHE A 508 -15.41 -6.63 16.05
N ASN A 509 -14.40 -6.10 16.72
CA ASN A 509 -14.55 -4.97 17.62
C ASN A 509 -13.80 -3.78 17.02
N VAL A 510 -14.36 -2.58 17.09
CA VAL A 510 -13.78 -1.38 16.50
C VAL A 510 -12.39 -1.15 17.11
N THR A 511 -11.35 -1.15 16.27
CA THR A 511 -9.99 -0.77 16.66
C THR A 511 -9.99 0.69 17.09
N ALA A 512 -9.52 1.00 18.30
CA ALA A 512 -9.32 2.37 18.72
C ALA A 512 -8.33 3.08 17.80
N LYS A 513 -8.64 4.31 17.40
CA LYS A 513 -7.72 5.24 16.75
C LYS A 513 -7.36 6.33 17.78
N GLY A 514 -6.06 6.59 17.99
CA GLY A 514 -5.57 7.58 18.94
C GLY A 514 -4.91 6.97 20.18
N GLY A 515 -3.71 7.45 20.52
CA GLY A 515 -2.90 6.89 21.60
C GLY A 515 -1.43 7.34 21.57
N VAL A 516 -0.85 7.56 22.76
CA VAL A 516 0.55 7.98 22.92
C VAL A 516 1.37 6.82 23.49
N ILE A 517 2.48 6.46 22.84
CA ILE A 517 3.45 5.48 23.37
C ILE A 517 4.48 6.23 24.22
N GLU A 518 4.18 6.39 25.51
CA GLU A 518 5.02 7.17 26.44
C GLU A 518 6.40 6.54 26.68
N LYS A 519 6.51 5.21 26.61
CA LYS A 519 7.74 4.44 26.83
C LYS A 519 7.92 3.39 25.74
N ALA A 520 9.14 3.24 25.25
CA ALA A 520 9.49 2.15 24.34
C ALA A 520 9.34 0.80 25.06
N TYR A 521 8.74 -0.19 24.38
CA TYR A 521 8.54 -1.53 24.92
C TYR A 521 8.62 -2.57 23.80
N PHE A 522 8.81 -3.83 24.18
CA PHE A 522 8.75 -4.94 23.23
C PHE A 522 7.39 -5.63 23.35
N ASP A 523 6.61 -5.69 22.26
CA ASP A 523 5.28 -6.31 22.27
C ASP A 523 5.38 -7.84 22.21
N TRP A 524 5.54 -8.48 23.37
CA TRP A 524 5.63 -9.94 23.49
C TRP A 524 4.37 -10.68 23.01
N THR A 525 3.21 -10.03 23.06
CA THR A 525 1.94 -10.66 22.68
C THR A 525 1.85 -10.79 21.17
N ILE A 526 2.19 -9.71 20.45
CA ILE A 526 2.26 -9.72 18.99
C ILE A 526 3.50 -10.46 18.48
N ALA A 527 4.61 -10.44 19.23
CA ALA A 527 5.85 -11.08 18.80
C ALA A 527 5.84 -12.62 18.85
N ARG A 528 4.98 -13.20 19.70
CA ARG A 528 5.05 -14.62 20.04
C ARG A 528 5.12 -15.57 18.83
N PRO A 529 4.28 -15.46 17.78
CA PRO A 529 4.28 -16.45 16.71
C PRO A 529 5.58 -16.48 15.91
N TYR A 530 6.10 -15.31 15.53
CA TYR A 530 7.34 -15.23 14.74
C TYR A 530 8.60 -15.37 15.60
N VAL A 531 8.54 -15.12 16.92
CA VAL A 531 9.61 -15.55 17.85
C VAL A 531 9.67 -17.07 17.93
N VAL A 532 8.52 -17.77 18.03
CA VAL A 532 8.50 -19.23 18.02
C VAL A 532 9.06 -19.77 16.71
N LEU A 533 8.63 -19.23 15.56
CA LEU A 533 9.17 -19.63 14.25
C LEU A 533 10.68 -19.38 14.14
N LEU A 534 11.18 -18.25 14.70
CA LEU A 534 12.60 -17.95 14.73
C LEU A 534 13.38 -18.99 15.55
N LEU A 535 12.89 -19.34 16.75
CA LEU A 535 13.51 -20.35 17.60
C LEU A 535 13.54 -21.72 16.93
N VAL A 536 12.43 -22.13 16.29
CA VAL A 536 12.38 -23.41 15.57
C VAL A 536 13.37 -23.42 14.39
N ASN A 537 13.51 -22.33 13.64
CA ASN A 537 14.51 -22.24 12.57
C ASN A 537 15.95 -22.24 13.10
N LEU A 538 16.22 -21.58 14.24
CA LEU A 538 17.53 -21.63 14.91
C LEU A 538 17.89 -23.05 15.36
N VAL A 539 16.93 -23.79 15.92
CA VAL A 539 17.11 -25.21 16.25
C VAL A 539 17.35 -26.03 14.97
N GLY A 540 16.65 -25.71 13.88
CA GLY A 540 16.87 -26.31 12.56
C GLY A 540 18.32 -26.16 12.08
N ILE A 541 18.89 -24.94 12.18
CA ILE A 541 20.31 -24.72 11.86
C ILE A 541 21.23 -25.54 12.76
N ALA A 542 20.96 -25.61 14.07
CA ALA A 542 21.78 -26.40 14.98
C ALA A 542 21.76 -27.90 14.62
N VAL A 543 20.59 -28.45 14.28
CA VAL A 543 20.46 -29.83 13.80
C VAL A 543 21.17 -30.01 12.46
N GLY A 544 21.08 -29.04 11.54
CA GLY A 544 21.80 -29.08 10.27
C GLY A 544 23.32 -29.10 10.44
N ILE A 545 23.85 -28.25 11.33
CA ILE A 545 25.28 -28.24 11.68
C ILE A 545 25.69 -29.59 12.28
N TRP A 546 24.88 -30.17 13.15
CA TRP A 546 25.15 -31.49 13.72
C TRP A 546 25.20 -32.58 12.65
N LYS A 547 24.24 -32.60 11.71
CA LYS A 547 24.20 -33.55 10.59
C LYS A 547 25.38 -33.41 9.63
N LEU A 548 25.94 -32.20 9.46
CA LEU A 548 27.11 -31.98 8.60
C LEU A 548 28.35 -32.77 9.02
N PHE A 549 28.48 -33.14 10.30
CA PHE A 549 29.61 -33.93 10.77
C PHE A 549 29.57 -35.41 10.32
N SER A 550 28.41 -35.88 9.85
CA SER A 550 28.20 -37.27 9.45
C SER A 550 27.66 -37.43 8.03
N ALA A 551 27.43 -36.32 7.30
CA ALA A 551 26.85 -36.34 5.96
C ALA A 551 27.93 -36.47 4.88
N ASP A 552 27.73 -37.41 3.95
CA ASP A 552 28.64 -37.65 2.83
C ASP A 552 27.98 -37.40 1.46
N GLY A 553 28.77 -36.90 0.50
CA GLY A 553 28.37 -36.79 -0.91
C GLY A 553 27.16 -35.87 -1.18
N ASP A 554 26.13 -36.42 -1.83
CA ASP A 554 24.94 -35.67 -2.27
C ASP A 554 24.04 -35.22 -1.11
N GLU A 555 24.07 -35.94 0.02
CA GLU A 555 23.36 -35.56 1.24
C GLU A 555 23.90 -34.25 1.80
N THR A 556 25.22 -34.05 1.75
CA THR A 556 25.89 -32.81 2.17
C THR A 556 25.38 -31.62 1.35
N THR A 557 25.24 -31.78 0.03
CA THR A 557 24.76 -30.69 -0.85
C THR A 557 23.31 -30.33 -0.56
N THR A 558 22.45 -31.33 -0.37
CA THR A 558 21.03 -31.14 -0.02
C THR A 558 20.88 -30.48 1.35
N LEU A 559 21.69 -30.90 2.32
CA LEU A 559 21.72 -30.32 3.66
C LEU A 559 22.13 -28.85 3.63
N VAL A 560 23.20 -28.51 2.90
CA VAL A 560 23.67 -27.13 2.75
C VAL A 560 22.60 -26.22 2.14
N ILE A 561 21.90 -26.66 1.09
CA ILE A 561 20.84 -25.85 0.46
C ILE A 561 19.69 -25.58 1.45
N ASN A 562 19.23 -26.57 2.20
CA ASN A 562 18.20 -26.37 3.22
C ASN A 562 18.68 -25.43 4.34
N MET A 563 19.95 -25.54 4.74
CA MET A 563 20.55 -24.61 5.72
C MET A 563 20.60 -23.18 5.18
N VAL A 564 20.96 -22.96 3.91
CA VAL A 564 20.96 -21.62 3.27
C VAL A 564 19.56 -21.00 3.31
N TRP A 565 18.52 -21.76 2.93
CA TRP A 565 17.13 -21.30 3.02
C TRP A 565 16.69 -21.03 4.47
N THR A 566 17.14 -21.85 5.41
CA THR A 566 16.85 -21.66 6.84
C THR A 566 17.52 -20.39 7.38
N VAL A 567 18.76 -20.10 6.98
CA VAL A 567 19.45 -18.83 7.30
C VAL A 567 18.68 -17.64 6.74
N TYR A 568 18.19 -17.74 5.51
CA TYR A 568 17.33 -16.71 4.91
C TYR A 568 16.06 -16.48 5.73
N ASN A 569 15.37 -17.56 6.15
CA ASN A 569 14.20 -17.48 7.02
C ASN A 569 14.53 -16.82 8.38
N ILE A 570 15.67 -17.16 8.99
CA ILE A 570 16.13 -16.54 10.25
C ILE A 570 16.32 -15.04 10.10
N ILE A 571 16.89 -14.58 8.98
CA ILE A 571 17.07 -13.16 8.70
C ILE A 571 15.71 -12.43 8.60
N LEU A 572 14.76 -13.00 7.83
CA LEU A 572 13.42 -12.44 7.69
C LEU A 572 12.65 -12.40 9.01
N LEU A 573 12.72 -13.48 9.79
CA LEU A 573 12.08 -13.57 11.10
C LEU A 573 12.75 -12.64 12.11
N GLY A 574 14.07 -12.47 12.05
CA GLY A 574 14.79 -11.44 12.81
C GLY A 574 14.28 -10.04 12.49
N ALA A 575 14.03 -9.72 11.21
CA ALA A 575 13.50 -8.43 10.81
C ALA A 575 12.05 -8.26 11.30
N SER A 576 11.25 -9.32 11.24
CA SER A 576 9.89 -9.36 11.81
C SER A 576 9.89 -9.12 13.32
N VAL A 577 10.87 -9.66 14.04
CA VAL A 577 11.08 -9.41 15.47
C VAL A 577 11.47 -7.96 15.75
N ALA A 578 12.29 -7.33 14.91
CA ALA A 578 12.67 -5.93 15.06
C ALA A 578 11.44 -4.99 15.03
N VAL A 579 10.45 -5.29 14.19
CA VAL A 579 9.18 -4.52 14.09
C VAL A 579 8.41 -4.51 15.41
N ALA A 580 8.52 -5.57 16.22
CA ALA A 580 7.82 -5.69 17.51
C ALA A 580 8.38 -4.78 18.62
N SER A 581 9.54 -4.14 18.37
CA SER A 581 10.15 -3.21 19.30
C SER A 581 9.53 -1.82 19.12
N GLU A 582 8.47 -1.54 19.89
CA GLU A 582 7.76 -0.27 19.83
C GLU A 582 8.64 0.88 20.32
N THR A 583 8.81 1.87 19.45
CA THR A 583 9.60 3.06 19.71
C THR A 583 8.76 4.14 20.38
N ARG A 584 9.40 4.94 21.24
CA ARG A 584 8.72 5.99 22.01
C ARG A 584 8.17 7.08 21.09
N GLN A 585 6.88 7.38 21.23
CA GLN A 585 6.23 8.48 20.53
C GLN A 585 5.73 9.50 21.56
N ILE A 586 6.47 10.61 21.71
CA ILE A 586 6.18 11.65 22.70
C ILE A 586 5.13 12.65 22.18
N ARG A 587 5.04 12.82 20.85
CA ARG A 587 4.18 13.83 20.23
C ARG A 587 2.80 13.24 19.95
N GLY A 588 1.75 13.88 20.47
CA GLY A 588 0.34 13.50 20.26
C GLY A 588 -0.19 13.84 18.85
N THR A 589 0.43 14.80 18.16
CA THR A 589 0.10 15.15 16.76
C THR A 589 1.35 15.07 15.87
N PRO A 590 1.29 14.37 14.74
CA PRO A 590 2.37 14.37 13.75
C PRO A 590 2.63 15.77 13.19
N ARG A 591 3.88 16.04 12.82
CA ARG A 591 4.27 17.27 12.13
C ARG A 591 4.52 16.99 10.65
N VAL A 592 4.12 17.93 9.79
CA VAL A 592 4.32 17.86 8.34
C VAL A 592 5.46 18.80 7.96
N ALA A 593 6.48 18.28 7.29
CA ALA A 593 7.58 19.10 6.78
C ALA A 593 7.10 19.95 5.59
N ALA A 594 7.29 21.27 5.66
CA ALA A 594 6.98 22.17 4.57
C ALA A 594 7.73 23.49 4.73
N ALA A 595 8.20 24.04 3.60
CA ALA A 595 8.86 25.33 3.52
C ALA A 595 7.88 26.41 3.03
N LEU A 596 7.03 26.91 3.93
CA LEU A 596 6.08 27.98 3.65
C LEU A 596 6.68 29.35 3.98
N PRO A 597 6.40 30.39 3.17
CA PRO A 597 6.68 31.77 3.57
C PRO A 597 5.97 32.11 4.88
N ALA A 598 6.70 32.68 5.83
CA ALA A 598 6.16 33.09 7.11
C ALA A 598 6.77 34.42 7.58
N VAL A 599 6.03 35.18 8.37
CA VAL A 599 6.53 36.41 9.01
C VAL A 599 6.25 36.35 10.50
N ILE A 600 7.29 36.51 11.31
CA ILE A 600 7.15 36.68 12.76
C ILE A 600 6.92 38.17 13.04
N ARG A 601 5.86 38.49 13.78
CA ARG A 601 5.54 39.83 14.28
C ARG A 601 5.75 39.85 15.80
N PHE A 602 6.67 40.68 16.26
CA PHE A 602 6.96 40.86 17.68
C PHE A 602 6.05 41.95 18.27
N GLU A 603 5.82 41.92 19.59
CA GLU A 603 5.00 42.93 20.28
C GLU A 603 5.56 44.36 20.15
N ASN A 604 6.86 44.50 19.95
CA ASN A 604 7.52 45.78 19.73
C ASN A 604 7.38 46.33 18.29
N GLY A 605 6.56 45.68 17.44
CA GLY A 605 6.34 46.07 16.05
C GLY A 605 7.43 45.62 15.07
N ARG A 606 8.51 44.97 15.55
CA ARG A 606 9.52 44.38 14.66
C ARG A 606 8.89 43.22 13.89
N THR A 607 9.28 43.07 12.63
CA THR A 607 8.92 41.90 11.82
C THR A 607 10.17 41.15 11.37
N LEU A 608 10.09 39.83 11.32
CA LEU A 608 11.16 38.97 10.82
C LEU A 608 10.59 38.02 9.76
N VAL A 609 11.07 38.16 8.53
CA VAL A 609 10.74 37.25 7.43
C VAL A 609 11.47 35.94 7.64
N CYS A 610 10.74 34.83 7.56
CA CYS A 610 11.26 33.49 7.78
C CYS A 610 10.54 32.48 6.90
N LYS A 611 10.85 31.21 7.08
CA LYS A 611 10.13 30.10 6.46
C LYS A 611 9.80 29.05 7.51
N THR A 612 8.69 28.34 7.33
CA THR A 612 8.45 27.13 8.11
C THR A 612 9.47 26.05 7.73
N GLU A 613 9.81 25.19 8.68
CA GLU A 613 10.48 23.91 8.46
C GLU A 613 9.43 22.79 8.53
N ASP A 614 8.53 22.88 9.51
CA ASP A 614 7.41 21.99 9.71
C ASP A 614 6.21 22.71 10.33
N PHE A 615 5.03 22.10 10.22
CA PHE A 615 3.81 22.56 10.88
C PHE A 615 3.02 21.41 11.51
N SER A 616 2.15 21.77 12.45
CA SER A 616 1.17 20.89 13.08
C SER A 616 -0.04 21.71 13.51
N GLN A 617 -1.10 21.05 14.00
CA GLN A 617 -2.27 21.75 14.53
C GLN A 617 -1.94 22.68 15.72
N HIS A 618 -0.85 22.40 16.45
CA HIS A 618 -0.51 23.11 17.68
C HIS A 618 0.68 24.07 17.57
N GLY A 619 1.39 24.08 16.45
CA GLY A 619 2.57 24.92 16.32
C GLY A 619 3.40 24.69 15.07
N LEU A 620 4.43 25.52 14.92
CA LEU A 620 5.31 25.58 13.76
C LEU A 620 6.77 25.39 14.19
N GLY A 621 7.55 24.75 13.34
CA GLY A 621 9.01 24.90 13.30
C GLY A 621 9.35 25.97 12.26
N LEU A 622 10.17 26.94 12.62
CA LEU A 622 10.56 28.07 11.77
C LEU A 622 12.08 28.11 11.60
N THR A 623 12.54 28.40 10.39
CA THR A 623 13.95 28.70 10.11
C THR A 623 14.15 30.20 10.19
N VAL A 624 14.98 30.63 11.14
CA VAL A 624 15.28 32.05 11.42
C VAL A 624 16.78 32.32 11.27
N PRO A 625 17.21 33.56 10.99
CA PRO A 625 18.63 33.90 10.95
C PRO A 625 19.33 33.51 12.26
N PRO A 626 20.55 32.92 12.23
CA PRO A 626 21.23 32.42 13.43
C PRO A 626 21.46 33.47 14.52
N GLU A 627 21.55 34.74 14.14
CA GLU A 627 21.77 35.89 15.03
C GLU A 627 20.47 36.40 15.69
N SER A 628 19.34 35.73 15.47
CA SER A 628 18.04 36.11 16.05
C SER A 628 17.96 35.70 17.51
N ASP A 629 18.26 36.63 18.43
CA ASP A 629 18.05 36.43 19.86
C ASP A 629 16.56 36.61 20.20
N ILE A 630 15.85 35.49 20.28
CA ILE A 630 14.42 35.41 20.62
C ILE A 630 14.28 34.56 21.89
N PRO A 631 13.94 35.16 23.04
CA PRO A 631 13.82 34.41 24.29
C PRO A 631 12.74 33.33 24.25
N MET A 632 12.98 32.23 24.95
CA MET A 632 11.94 31.23 25.20
C MET A 632 10.81 31.84 26.05
N GLY A 633 9.56 31.50 25.73
CA GLY A 633 8.37 32.04 26.40
C GLY A 633 7.87 33.38 25.85
N SER A 634 8.60 34.03 24.93
CA SER A 634 8.13 35.27 24.30
C SER A 634 6.82 35.03 23.52
N LYS A 635 5.87 35.94 23.68
CA LYS A 635 4.66 36.02 22.87
C LYS A 635 4.95 36.76 21.56
N LEU A 636 4.42 36.24 20.48
CA LEU A 636 4.55 36.79 19.13
C LEU A 636 3.34 36.39 18.30
N SER A 637 3.21 36.95 17.10
CA SER A 637 2.30 36.44 16.08
C SER A 637 3.08 35.91 14.89
N VAL A 638 2.62 34.81 14.29
CA VAL A 638 3.17 34.28 13.04
C VAL A 638 2.14 34.44 11.95
N SER A 639 2.53 35.13 10.89
CA SER A 639 1.75 35.22 9.66
C SER A 639 2.15 34.11 8.70
N LEU A 640 1.15 33.43 8.14
CA LEU A 640 1.29 32.51 7.01
C LEU A 640 0.55 33.08 5.80
N PHE A 641 1.03 32.74 4.60
CA PHE A 641 0.54 33.34 3.36
C PHE A 641 0.07 32.29 2.36
N ARG A 642 -1.01 32.61 1.64
CA ARG A 642 -1.50 31.87 0.48
C ARG A 642 -1.88 32.86 -0.61
N SER A 643 -1.03 33.00 -1.61
CA SER A 643 -1.18 34.06 -2.63
C SER A 643 -1.27 35.44 -1.93
N ASP A 644 -2.41 36.13 -2.06
CA ASP A 644 -2.63 37.45 -1.47
C ASP A 644 -3.32 37.40 -0.09
N GLU A 645 -3.66 36.20 0.42
CA GLU A 645 -4.28 36.02 1.73
C GLU A 645 -3.22 35.84 2.82
N GLU A 646 -3.38 36.57 3.91
CA GLU A 646 -2.54 36.48 5.11
C GLU A 646 -3.39 36.01 6.30
N GLY A 647 -3.00 34.88 6.91
CA GLY A 647 -3.53 34.44 8.20
C GLY A 647 -2.55 34.73 9.32
N VAL A 648 -3.02 35.33 10.42
CA VAL A 648 -2.19 35.77 11.55
C VAL A 648 -2.53 34.96 12.80
N PHE A 649 -1.53 34.27 13.36
CA PHE A 649 -1.71 33.32 14.45
C PHE A 649 -0.90 33.72 15.68
N PRO A 650 -1.53 33.96 16.84
CA PRO A 650 -0.81 34.20 18.10
C PRO A 650 -0.06 32.93 18.52
N ALA A 651 1.19 33.09 18.97
CA ALA A 651 2.05 31.99 19.36
C ALA A 651 3.06 32.36 20.45
N VAL A 652 3.56 31.33 21.14
CA VAL A 652 4.58 31.42 22.18
C VAL A 652 5.81 30.63 21.76
N VAL A 653 6.99 31.20 21.98
CA VAL A 653 8.27 30.54 21.70
C VAL A 653 8.50 29.40 22.69
N THR A 654 8.71 28.19 22.17
CA THR A 654 8.95 26.97 22.97
C THR A 654 10.35 26.39 22.78
N PHE A 655 11.05 26.78 21.71
CA PHE A 655 12.41 26.34 21.43
C PHE A 655 13.14 27.41 20.61
N ASN A 656 14.40 27.67 20.94
CA ASN A 656 15.31 28.45 20.12
C ASN A 656 16.69 27.77 20.10
N GLY A 657 17.24 27.48 18.92
CA GLY A 657 18.60 26.99 18.78
C GLY A 657 19.03 26.71 17.34
N LYS A 658 20.29 27.00 17.01
CA LYS A 658 20.93 26.70 15.70
C LYS A 658 20.14 27.24 14.49
N GLY A 659 19.62 28.48 14.57
CA GLY A 659 18.82 29.09 13.49
C GLY A 659 17.42 28.49 13.32
N ARG A 660 16.93 27.76 14.34
CA ARG A 660 15.59 27.18 14.36
C ARG A 660 14.81 27.71 15.55
N LEU A 661 13.56 28.06 15.31
CA LEU A 661 12.62 28.55 16.30
C LEU A 661 11.39 27.64 16.31
N GLY A 662 11.07 27.05 17.46
CA GLY A 662 9.83 26.32 17.67
C GLY A 662 8.80 27.20 18.35
N VAL A 663 7.62 27.33 17.77
CA VAL A 663 6.50 28.10 18.34
C VAL A 663 5.29 27.20 18.55
N LYS A 664 4.53 27.47 19.61
CA LYS A 664 3.25 26.83 19.93
C LYS A 664 2.15 27.88 19.84
N PHE A 665 1.04 27.59 19.18
CA PHE A 665 -0.07 28.53 19.07
C PHE A 665 -0.72 28.80 20.45
N ASP A 666 -1.10 30.06 20.69
CA ASP A 666 -1.73 30.52 21.94
C ASP A 666 -3.25 30.63 21.74
N ASN A 667 -4.00 29.61 22.16
CA ASN A 667 -5.47 29.58 22.20
C ASN A 667 -6.18 30.12 20.94
N LEU A 668 -6.00 29.45 19.80
CA LEU A 668 -6.67 29.83 18.54
C LEU A 668 -8.19 29.67 18.63
N THR A 669 -8.93 30.66 18.12
CA THR A 669 -10.39 30.56 17.93
C THR A 669 -10.74 29.55 16.82
N LEU A 670 -11.99 29.07 16.73
CA LEU A 670 -12.39 28.16 15.65
C LEU A 670 -12.12 28.73 14.24
N PRO A 671 -12.44 30.01 13.94
CA PRO A 671 -12.09 30.60 12.65
C PRO A 671 -10.59 30.61 12.37
N GLN A 672 -9.75 30.91 13.37
CA GLN A 672 -8.29 30.88 13.21
C GLN A 672 -7.78 29.45 12.98
N GLN A 673 -8.38 28.44 13.61
CA GLN A 673 -8.01 27.05 13.37
C GLN A 673 -8.40 26.61 11.94
N ALA A 674 -9.59 27.01 11.47
CA ALA A 674 -10.04 26.75 10.10
C ALA A 674 -9.13 27.44 9.07
N GLU A 675 -8.77 28.70 9.32
CA GLU A 675 -7.83 29.46 8.49
C GLU A 675 -6.45 28.80 8.45
N LEU A 676 -5.91 28.41 9.62
CA LEU A 676 -4.65 27.67 9.72
C LEU A 676 -4.70 26.38 8.90
N ALA A 677 -5.77 25.59 9.02
CA ALA A 677 -5.98 24.38 8.22
C ALA A 677 -5.96 24.68 6.72
N SER A 678 -6.63 25.76 6.29
CA SER A 678 -6.72 26.18 4.89
C SER A 678 -5.37 26.62 4.29
N LEU A 679 -4.48 27.18 5.12
CA LEU A 679 -3.15 27.66 4.75
C LEU A 679 -2.07 26.57 4.82
N THR A 680 -2.35 25.46 5.50
CA THR A 680 -1.38 24.39 5.77
C THR A 680 -1.82 23.05 5.18
N PHE A 681 -2.69 22.32 5.86
CA PHE A 681 -3.11 20.97 5.51
C PHE A 681 -3.96 20.89 4.24
N ALA A 682 -4.81 21.90 3.98
CA ALA A 682 -5.71 21.90 2.83
C ALA A 682 -5.05 22.42 1.54
N ARG A 683 -3.75 22.72 1.53
CA ARG A 683 -3.06 23.20 0.33
C ARG A 683 -3.15 22.17 -0.81
N ALA A 684 -3.36 22.65 -2.04
CA ALA A 684 -3.47 21.78 -3.22
C ALA A 684 -2.20 20.95 -3.49
N ASP A 685 -1.03 21.43 -3.05
CA ASP A 685 0.27 20.79 -3.23
C ASP A 685 0.77 20.02 -2.00
N ALA A 686 0.02 20.00 -0.89
CA ALA A 686 0.46 19.49 0.41
C ALA A 686 1.04 18.07 0.35
N TRP A 687 0.40 17.18 -0.40
CA TRP A 687 0.69 15.74 -0.38
C TRP A 687 1.36 15.24 -1.66
N ILE A 688 1.55 16.11 -2.65
CA ILE A 688 2.04 15.71 -3.97
C ILE A 688 3.56 15.50 -3.97
N ALA A 689 4.30 16.34 -3.23
CA ALA A 689 5.76 16.34 -3.23
C ALA A 689 6.39 15.07 -2.63
N THR A 690 5.68 14.38 -1.73
CA THR A 690 6.17 13.17 -1.04
C THR A 690 5.78 11.88 -1.76
N TRP A 691 4.86 11.92 -2.73
CA TRP A 691 4.29 10.72 -3.34
C TRP A 691 5.19 10.09 -4.41
N GLY A 692 5.65 8.87 -4.14
CA GLY A 692 6.52 8.13 -5.04
C GLY A 692 7.83 8.84 -5.39
N THR A 693 8.30 9.75 -4.52
CA THR A 693 9.59 10.45 -4.65
C THR A 693 10.72 9.77 -3.88
N GLY A 694 10.44 8.61 -3.25
CA GLY A 694 11.43 7.77 -2.60
C GLY A 694 12.49 7.21 -3.56
N GLN A 695 13.62 6.76 -3.00
CA GLN A 695 14.66 6.11 -3.80
C GLN A 695 14.10 4.86 -4.47
N ARG A 696 14.32 4.73 -5.79
CA ARG A 696 13.93 3.52 -6.52
C ARG A 696 14.65 2.30 -5.97
N ASP A 697 13.94 1.18 -5.94
CA ASP A 697 14.44 -0.12 -5.50
C ASP A 697 15.72 -0.53 -6.23
N LYS A 698 16.62 -1.17 -5.49
CA LYS A 698 17.79 -1.88 -6.01
C LYS A 698 17.87 -3.21 -5.25
N PRO A 699 17.54 -4.35 -5.87
CA PRO A 699 17.32 -5.61 -5.16
C PRO A 699 18.43 -5.99 -4.17
N LEU A 700 19.70 -5.88 -4.57
CA LEU A 700 20.85 -6.22 -3.71
C LEU A 700 21.00 -5.27 -2.51
N ARG A 701 20.72 -3.98 -2.70
CA ARG A 701 20.77 -3.00 -1.60
C ARG A 701 19.63 -3.24 -0.62
N SER A 702 18.44 -3.54 -1.14
CA SER A 702 17.26 -3.86 -0.34
C SER A 702 17.48 -5.15 0.47
N LEU A 703 18.08 -6.19 -0.13
CA LEU A 703 18.50 -7.39 0.58
C LEU A 703 19.47 -7.07 1.74
N GLY A 704 20.50 -6.27 1.47
CA GLY A 704 21.44 -5.83 2.52
C GLY A 704 20.77 -5.06 3.66
N SER A 705 19.74 -4.26 3.37
CA SER A 705 18.96 -3.55 4.39
C SER A 705 18.16 -4.51 5.27
N VAL A 706 17.50 -5.51 4.67
CA VAL A 706 16.75 -6.54 5.39
C VAL A 706 17.67 -7.39 6.26
N ILE A 707 18.85 -7.77 5.75
CA ILE A 707 19.87 -8.49 6.53
C ILE A 707 20.29 -7.69 7.76
N THR A 708 20.62 -6.41 7.57
CA THR A 708 21.05 -5.53 8.66
C THR A 708 19.99 -5.41 9.74
N ILE A 709 18.73 -5.22 9.35
CA ILE A 709 17.60 -5.12 10.26
C ILE A 709 17.31 -6.47 10.94
N GLY A 710 17.45 -7.57 10.21
CA GLY A 710 17.31 -8.92 10.75
C GLY A 710 18.30 -9.22 11.88
N LEU A 711 19.57 -8.90 11.65
CA LEU A 711 20.62 -9.01 12.67
C LEU A 711 20.34 -8.12 13.89
N ARG A 712 19.88 -6.87 13.66
CA ARG A 712 19.48 -5.94 14.73
C ARG A 712 18.33 -6.51 15.56
N GLY A 713 17.31 -7.07 14.93
CA GLY A 713 16.15 -7.65 15.62
C GLY A 713 16.52 -8.84 16.51
N MET A 714 17.41 -9.71 16.05
CA MET A 714 17.95 -10.80 16.87
C MET A 714 18.73 -10.28 18.08
N GLY A 715 19.58 -9.25 17.89
CA GLY A 715 20.29 -8.60 19.00
C GLY A 715 19.35 -7.94 20.02
N GLN A 716 18.30 -7.27 19.55
CA GLN A 716 17.26 -6.68 20.40
C GLN A 716 16.53 -7.74 21.22
N LEU A 717 16.13 -8.86 20.59
CA LEU A 717 15.48 -9.98 21.27
C LEU A 717 16.36 -10.56 22.37
N ALA A 718 17.64 -10.84 22.08
CA ALA A 718 18.59 -11.35 23.07
C ALA A 718 18.73 -10.39 24.26
N SER A 719 18.89 -9.09 24.00
CA SER A 719 19.00 -8.08 25.06
C SER A 719 17.74 -7.98 25.92
N THR A 720 16.56 -8.14 25.33
CA THR A 720 15.26 -8.05 26.00
C THR A 720 14.97 -9.30 26.81
N ALA A 721 15.32 -10.48 26.31
CA ALA A 721 15.24 -11.74 27.03
C ALA A 721 16.11 -11.72 28.29
N VAL A 722 17.36 -11.26 28.17
CA VAL A 722 18.28 -11.10 29.33
C VAL A 722 17.72 -10.13 30.37
N LYS A 723 17.14 -9.00 29.94
CA LYS A 723 16.49 -8.04 30.86
C LYS A 723 15.27 -8.63 31.56
N SER A 724 14.52 -9.52 30.90
CA SER A 724 13.32 -10.16 31.44
C SER A 724 13.63 -11.28 32.44
N LEU A 725 14.84 -11.85 32.38
CA LEU A 725 15.34 -12.87 33.31
C LEU A 725 15.95 -12.29 34.60
N LYS A 726 16.21 -10.97 34.66
CA LYS A 726 16.61 -10.32 35.91
C LYS A 726 15.37 -10.17 36.81
N PRO A 727 15.40 -10.64 38.07
CA PRO A 727 14.29 -10.42 39.00
C PRO A 727 14.07 -8.91 39.16
N ARG A 728 12.79 -8.50 39.09
CA ARG A 728 12.37 -7.11 39.29
C ARG A 728 12.55 -6.66 40.73
#